data_AF-A0A401SY33-F1
#
_entry.id   AF-A0A401SY33-F1
#
_cell.length_a   1.000
_cell.length_b   1.000
_cell.length_c   1.000
_cell.angle_alpha   90.00
_cell.angle_beta   90.00
_cell.angle_gamma   90.00
#
_symmetry.space_group_name_H-M   'P 1'
#
loop_
_entity.id
_entity.type
_entity.pdbx_description
1 polymer ?
#
loop_
_entity_poly.entity_id
_entity_poly.type
_entity_poly.pdbx_seq_one_letter_code
_entity_poly.pdbx_strand_id
1 'polypeptide(L)'
;MIVTLPQFLPVDTIYSPPIVLKVLDYRPFGYKPVVGQTTVKSLNEFMCDPFAGSPETEDVAMMSNKSFHVETPNIEEDDTIDWWCKFYASSGEHDDYTDYLLQGYDTIKIYPCPLEDVPQFKGLQDFCHTFKLYRGKVYGDIEDPMVVGEFKGSFRIYPLPEDPAKPVPPPQFRQLPWSEPQICLVRVYIVRALSLQPKDRSGTCDPYIKVSLGKETIDDREHYIPNNLNPVFGKMFQLYATVPLNKDLKVSVYDYDLISQDDKIGETVIDLENRYLSRFGARCGLPRTYCISGSTQWRDQLTPIELLKNLSTMKNYALPVIRNNGQKITIGEKEFSLDDFEPRKLPYNFPGPPEERLALHILRLQNLVPEHVETRTLFNSTQPGIEQGKLQMWIDIFPKKLGLPGPPFNITPRGPVRYVLRCIIWNTSDVVLQETNLMGERMSDIYIKGWMVGLEEQKQNTDVHYRSLDGEGNFNWRFIFQFEYLTVERVLVINKKNYIWSLDETEMKMPPKLILQLWDNDKVSFDDYLGYLEINLNAFRCPTKWADNCTLEKFFKLEDSSSDSLQKMISLFKQKSIKGWWPCVTHEEGKPYLTGKLELTLELLTEREAEERPAGKGRDEPNMNPRLEPPNKLFVAVHQIPQEEKVRREREREAIWSRKASSLVVEGGVGGCSARREQKGRSSFHAAAYFGVDSSWPRACLYVCVYMCACMRVPEMQASRGGKTESRVCGWNIPEKARPNSRKKKPPLCSMPDSRR
;
A
#
# COMPACT_ATOMS: atom_id res chain seq x y z
N MET A 1 34.14 10.06 -11.54
CA MET A 1 35.44 10.76 -11.57
C MET A 1 35.50 11.70 -10.37
N ILE A 2 36.58 11.70 -9.57
CA ILE A 2 36.81 12.73 -8.55
C ILE A 2 37.72 13.77 -9.18
N VAL A 3 37.30 15.03 -9.10
CA VAL A 3 38.09 16.18 -9.53
C VAL A 3 38.32 17.06 -8.32
N THR A 4 39.57 17.43 -8.10
CA THR A 4 39.94 18.22 -6.93
C THR A 4 40.57 19.53 -7.35
N LEU A 5 40.02 20.63 -6.84
CA LEU A 5 40.34 21.98 -7.28
C LEU A 5 40.58 22.89 -6.07
N PRO A 6 41.81 23.36 -5.82
CA PRO A 6 42.06 24.41 -4.85
C PRO A 6 41.55 25.76 -5.39
N GLN A 7 40.72 26.46 -4.63
CA GLN A 7 40.13 27.74 -5.02
C GLN A 7 40.12 28.74 -3.85
N PHE A 8 40.42 30.00 -4.12
CA PHE A 8 40.19 31.07 -3.14
C PHE A 8 38.70 31.43 -3.15
N LEU A 9 38.01 31.16 -2.04
CA LEU A 9 36.61 31.53 -1.82
C LEU A 9 36.51 32.45 -0.58
N PRO A 10 35.52 33.35 -0.52
CA PRO A 10 35.28 34.15 0.68
C PRO A 10 34.99 33.27 1.91
N VAL A 11 35.42 33.73 3.09
CA VAL A 11 35.15 33.04 4.37
C VAL A 11 33.66 33.08 4.70
N ASP A 12 33.03 34.25 4.48
CA ASP A 12 31.58 34.40 4.58
C ASP A 12 30.92 33.91 3.29
N THR A 13 30.14 32.85 3.43
CA THR A 13 29.54 32.11 2.32
C THR A 13 28.44 32.88 1.60
N ILE A 14 27.90 33.96 2.19
CA ILE A 14 26.94 34.86 1.52
C ILE A 14 27.60 35.56 0.32
N TYR A 15 28.91 35.77 0.37
CA TYR A 15 29.68 36.38 -0.73
C TYR A 15 30.28 35.36 -1.70
N SER A 16 30.09 34.06 -1.46
CA SER A 16 30.64 33.03 -2.33
C SER A 16 30.02 33.10 -3.74
N PRO A 17 30.85 33.09 -4.81
CA PRO A 17 30.34 33.09 -6.16
C PRO A 17 29.56 31.78 -6.43
N PRO A 18 28.49 31.83 -7.23
CA PRO A 18 27.72 30.64 -7.57
C PRO A 18 28.55 29.68 -8.46
N ILE A 19 28.29 28.39 -8.35
CA ILE A 19 28.88 27.38 -9.25
C ILE A 19 27.97 27.21 -10.46
N VAL A 20 28.49 27.46 -11.66
CA VAL A 20 27.76 27.26 -12.91
C VAL A 20 28.22 25.96 -13.56
N LEU A 21 27.33 24.97 -13.63
CA LEU A 21 27.57 23.71 -14.31
C LEU A 21 27.12 23.85 -15.76
N LYS A 22 28.00 23.52 -16.70
CA LYS A 22 27.73 23.57 -18.14
C LYS A 22 28.07 22.26 -18.79
N VAL A 23 27.15 21.78 -19.61
CA VAL A 23 27.36 20.65 -20.50
C VAL A 23 27.71 21.19 -21.89
N LEU A 24 28.85 20.76 -22.41
CA LEU A 24 29.35 21.14 -23.73
C LEU A 24 29.24 19.95 -24.68
N ASP A 25 28.69 20.19 -25.87
CA ASP A 25 28.67 19.22 -26.97
C ASP A 25 29.90 19.41 -27.85
N TYR A 26 30.73 18.38 -28.02
CA TYR A 26 31.95 18.47 -28.82
C TYR A 26 31.63 18.13 -30.28
N ARG A 27 31.57 19.16 -31.13
CA ARG A 27 31.33 19.00 -32.57
C ARG A 27 32.63 19.05 -33.38
N PRO A 28 32.63 18.49 -34.61
CA PRO A 28 33.74 18.67 -35.55
C PRO A 28 34.12 20.16 -35.70
N PHE A 29 35.39 20.42 -36.04
CA PHE A 29 35.96 21.78 -36.18
C PHE A 29 36.06 22.60 -34.88
N GLY A 30 35.97 21.96 -33.71
CA GLY A 30 36.25 22.61 -32.42
C GLY A 30 35.11 23.48 -31.88
N TYR A 31 33.95 23.45 -32.52
CA TYR A 31 32.74 24.13 -32.02
C TYR A 31 32.18 23.39 -30.80
N LYS A 32 31.96 24.12 -29.70
CA LYS A 32 31.53 23.56 -28.40
C LYS A 32 30.31 24.29 -27.83
N PRO A 33 29.11 24.10 -28.40
CA PRO A 33 27.91 24.75 -27.88
C PRO A 33 27.55 24.23 -26.48
N VAL A 34 27.05 25.13 -25.63
CA VAL A 34 26.44 24.77 -24.36
C VAL A 34 25.06 24.17 -24.65
N VAL A 35 24.89 22.88 -24.34
CA VAL A 35 23.62 22.17 -24.57
C VAL A 35 22.70 22.20 -23.36
N GLY A 36 23.27 22.38 -22.16
CA GLY A 36 22.53 22.55 -20.92
C GLY A 36 23.40 23.22 -19.87
N GLN A 37 22.79 24.03 -19.02
CA GLN A 37 23.50 24.62 -17.88
C GLN A 37 22.60 24.75 -16.65
N THR A 38 23.21 24.77 -15.47
CA THR A 38 22.55 25.08 -14.21
C THR A 38 23.44 25.97 -13.35
N THR A 39 22.85 26.68 -12.40
CA THR A 39 23.59 27.57 -11.49
C THR A 39 23.23 27.22 -10.05
N VAL A 40 24.22 26.71 -9.32
CA VAL A 40 24.15 26.46 -7.88
C VAL A 40 24.44 27.79 -7.17
N LYS A 41 23.39 28.41 -6.62
CA LYS A 41 23.46 29.76 -6.04
C LYS A 41 24.05 29.79 -4.64
N SER A 42 23.71 28.79 -3.81
CA SER A 42 24.19 28.67 -2.44
C SER A 42 25.17 27.52 -2.34
N LEU A 43 26.33 27.75 -1.71
CA LEU A 43 27.34 26.72 -1.48
C LEU A 43 27.25 26.11 -0.08
N ASN A 44 26.39 26.65 0.79
CA ASN A 44 26.30 26.27 2.21
C ASN A 44 26.05 24.77 2.40
N GLU A 45 25.20 24.17 1.57
CA GLU A 45 24.85 22.75 1.63
C GLU A 45 26.03 21.80 1.31
N PHE A 46 27.08 22.33 0.67
CA PHE A 46 28.28 21.57 0.29
C PHE A 46 29.47 21.80 1.23
N MET A 47 29.36 22.76 2.16
CA MET A 47 30.39 23.01 3.16
C MET A 47 30.41 21.86 4.18
N CYS A 48 31.60 21.36 4.51
CA CYS A 48 31.76 20.31 5.52
C CYS A 48 33.04 20.49 6.35
N ASP A 49 33.03 19.97 7.57
CA ASP A 49 34.26 19.72 8.31
C ASP A 49 34.92 18.45 7.73
N PRO A 50 36.13 18.54 7.16
CA PRO A 50 36.74 17.40 6.51
C PRO A 50 37.31 16.37 7.49
N PHE A 51 37.33 16.68 8.80
CA PHE A 51 37.73 15.77 9.87
C PHE A 51 36.54 15.21 10.67
N ALA A 52 35.32 15.70 10.43
CA ALA A 52 34.12 15.08 10.98
C ALA A 52 34.01 13.63 10.45
N GLY A 53 34.21 12.66 11.34
CA GLY A 53 34.30 11.23 10.99
C GLY A 53 35.72 10.63 11.03
N SER A 54 36.71 11.34 11.57
CA SER A 54 37.90 10.67 12.13
C SER A 54 37.46 9.84 13.36
N PRO A 55 38.15 8.73 13.69
CA PRO A 55 37.80 7.91 14.85
C PRO A 55 37.73 8.68 16.18
N GLU A 56 38.24 9.91 16.21
CA GLU A 56 38.36 10.75 17.40
C GLU A 56 37.15 11.67 17.64
N THR A 57 36.18 11.79 16.70
CA THR A 57 35.14 12.85 16.81
C THR A 57 33.68 12.43 16.59
N GLU A 58 33.39 11.17 16.25
CA GLU A 58 32.02 10.67 16.29
C GLU A 58 31.84 9.69 17.44
N ASP A 59 31.45 10.23 18.60
CA ASP A 59 30.73 9.44 19.60
C ASP A 59 29.54 8.78 18.89
N VAL A 60 29.67 7.48 18.68
CA VAL A 60 28.67 6.64 18.03
C VAL A 60 27.43 6.65 18.92
N ALA A 61 26.54 7.62 18.69
CA ALA A 61 25.20 7.66 19.24
C ALA A 61 24.35 6.57 18.56
N MET A 62 24.75 5.32 18.74
CA MET A 62 23.83 4.19 18.67
C MET A 62 22.88 4.36 19.84
N MET A 63 21.70 4.92 19.55
CA MET A 63 20.65 5.11 20.54
C MET A 63 20.41 3.80 21.29
N SER A 64 20.67 3.83 22.59
CA SER A 64 20.18 2.85 23.54
C SER A 64 18.66 3.02 23.61
N ASN A 65 17.93 2.25 22.81
CA ASN A 65 16.52 2.03 23.08
C ASN A 65 16.39 0.77 23.93
N LYS A 66 15.80 0.94 25.11
CA LYS A 66 15.41 -0.12 26.02
C LYS A 66 14.58 -1.15 25.26
N SER A 67 14.97 -2.42 25.37
CA SER A 67 14.17 -3.55 24.97
C SER A 67 12.87 -3.57 25.78
N PHE A 68 11.73 -3.65 25.10
CA PHE A 68 10.48 -4.06 25.73
C PHE A 68 10.46 -5.58 25.71
N HIS A 69 10.59 -6.20 26.88
CA HIS A 69 10.30 -7.62 27.05
C HIS A 69 8.79 -7.81 26.90
N VAL A 70 8.38 -8.50 25.84
CA VAL A 70 7.05 -9.10 25.74
C VAL A 70 7.26 -10.60 25.89
N GLU A 71 6.67 -11.19 26.92
CA GLU A 71 6.61 -12.65 27.07
C GLU A 71 5.70 -13.19 25.97
N THR A 72 6.27 -13.94 25.03
CA THR A 72 5.52 -14.59 23.96
C THR A 72 5.19 -16.03 24.36
N PRO A 73 3.93 -16.48 24.21
CA PRO A 73 3.55 -17.85 24.46
C PRO A 73 4.17 -18.81 23.43
N ASN A 74 4.23 -20.08 23.80
CA ASN A 74 4.80 -21.17 23.00
C ASN A 74 3.91 -21.44 21.77
N ILE A 75 4.42 -21.21 20.56
CA ILE A 75 3.64 -21.42 19.32
C ILE A 75 4.43 -22.27 18.32
N GLU A 76 3.70 -23.14 17.62
CA GLU A 76 4.07 -23.83 16.38
C GLU A 76 3.55 -22.96 15.23
N GLU A 77 4.38 -22.65 14.24
CA GLU A 77 4.00 -21.81 13.09
C GLU A 77 2.73 -22.35 12.42
N ASP A 78 1.73 -21.49 12.31
CA ASP A 78 0.52 -21.78 11.56
C ASP A 78 0.81 -21.54 10.08
N ASP A 79 0.62 -22.57 9.25
CA ASP A 79 0.69 -22.50 7.78
C ASP A 79 -0.27 -21.43 7.20
N THR A 80 -1.17 -20.86 8.02
CA THR A 80 -2.02 -19.72 7.65
C THR A 80 -1.35 -18.34 7.69
N ILE A 81 -0.08 -18.19 8.09
CA ILE A 81 0.59 -16.89 8.18
C ILE A 81 1.33 -16.52 6.88
N ASP A 82 0.83 -15.51 6.17
CA ASP A 82 1.45 -14.98 4.95
C ASP A 82 1.83 -13.49 5.05
N TRP A 83 2.26 -12.92 3.91
CA TRP A 83 2.61 -11.50 3.81
C TRP A 83 1.42 -10.58 4.07
N TRP A 84 0.19 -10.98 3.73
CA TRP A 84 -1.00 -10.17 3.95
C TRP A 84 -1.33 -10.03 5.44
N CYS A 85 -1.20 -11.10 6.23
CA CYS A 85 -1.32 -11.02 7.68
C CYS A 85 -0.38 -9.94 8.27
N LYS A 86 0.86 -9.91 7.78
CA LYS A 86 1.87 -8.92 8.16
C LYS A 86 1.45 -7.50 7.75
N PHE A 87 0.97 -7.32 6.52
CA PHE A 87 0.53 -6.03 6.00
C PHE A 87 -0.65 -5.45 6.77
N TYR A 88 -1.70 -6.24 7.03
CA TYR A 88 -2.90 -5.77 7.74
C TYR A 88 -2.66 -5.52 9.23
N ALA A 89 -1.84 -6.35 9.88
CA ALA A 89 -1.37 -6.07 11.24
C ALA A 89 -0.59 -4.74 11.32
N SER A 90 0.02 -4.31 10.21
CA SER A 90 0.79 -3.07 10.13
C SER A 90 -0.04 -1.84 9.76
N SER A 91 -1.14 -2.02 9.02
CA SER A 91 -2.02 -0.90 8.64
C SER A 91 -2.92 -0.44 9.78
N GLY A 92 -3.25 -1.34 10.72
CA GLY A 92 -4.18 -1.04 11.80
C GLY A 92 -5.63 -0.86 11.33
N GLU A 93 -5.93 -1.24 10.09
CA GLU A 93 -7.28 -1.13 9.49
C GLU A 93 -8.22 -2.26 9.95
N HIS A 94 -7.69 -3.30 10.60
CA HIS A 94 -8.44 -4.48 11.03
C HIS A 94 -8.14 -4.86 12.49
N ASP A 95 -9.17 -4.85 13.34
CA ASP A 95 -9.07 -5.14 14.79
C ASP A 95 -8.68 -6.60 15.11
N ASP A 96 -8.81 -7.51 14.14
CA ASP A 96 -8.67 -8.96 14.34
C ASP A 96 -7.25 -9.49 14.34
N TYR A 97 -6.27 -8.68 13.95
CA TYR A 97 -4.85 -9.07 13.96
C TYR A 97 -4.18 -8.83 15.32
N THR A 98 -4.97 -8.55 16.36
CA THR A 98 -4.49 -8.45 17.74
C THR A 98 -3.75 -9.72 18.16
N ASP A 99 -4.25 -10.90 17.76
CA ASP A 99 -3.58 -12.18 18.04
C ASP A 99 -2.20 -12.26 17.36
N TYR A 100 -2.11 -11.90 16.07
CA TYR A 100 -0.84 -11.83 15.34
C TYR A 100 0.21 -10.95 16.05
N LEU A 101 -0.20 -9.79 16.55
CA LEU A 101 0.67 -8.87 17.28
C LEU A 101 1.05 -9.41 18.67
N LEU A 102 0.10 -10.02 19.40
CA LEU A 102 0.36 -10.63 20.72
C LEU A 102 1.31 -11.83 20.63
N GLN A 103 1.29 -12.55 19.52
CA GLN A 103 2.19 -13.66 19.24
C GLN A 103 3.61 -13.20 18.87
N GLY A 104 3.81 -11.89 18.70
CA GLY A 104 5.14 -11.28 18.52
C GLY A 104 5.65 -11.30 17.08
N TYR A 105 4.79 -11.54 16.09
CA TYR A 105 5.18 -11.53 14.68
C TYR A 105 5.60 -10.12 14.20
N ASP A 106 6.47 -10.10 13.19
CA ASP A 106 7.00 -8.87 12.59
C ASP A 106 5.91 -8.00 11.96
N THR A 107 6.13 -6.69 11.92
CA THR A 107 5.32 -5.74 11.15
C THR A 107 6.16 -5.09 10.05
N ILE A 108 5.50 -4.50 9.06
CA ILE A 108 6.09 -3.72 7.96
C ILE A 108 5.89 -2.23 8.22
N LYS A 109 6.82 -1.38 7.80
CA LYS A 109 6.64 0.07 7.89
C LYS A 109 5.78 0.59 6.73
N ILE A 110 4.60 1.14 7.00
CA ILE A 110 3.78 1.79 5.97
C ILE A 110 4.06 3.29 5.96
N TYR A 111 4.58 3.81 4.85
CA TYR A 111 4.78 5.24 4.63
C TYR A 111 3.58 5.83 3.88
N PRO A 112 3.00 6.95 4.35
CA PRO A 112 1.88 7.62 3.68
C PRO A 112 2.31 8.46 2.47
N CYS A 113 3.60 8.42 2.12
CA CYS A 113 4.23 9.19 1.04
C CYS A 113 5.27 8.33 0.29
N PRO A 114 5.75 8.81 -0.87
CA PRO A 114 6.96 8.32 -1.51
C PRO A 114 8.15 8.21 -0.54
N LEU A 115 8.96 7.17 -0.67
CA LEU A 115 10.15 6.96 0.16
C LEU A 115 11.14 8.14 0.06
N GLU A 116 11.24 8.77 -1.11
CA GLU A 116 12.04 9.98 -1.32
C GLU A 116 11.59 11.16 -0.44
N ASP A 117 10.30 11.24 -0.15
CA ASP A 117 9.70 12.34 0.61
C ASP A 117 9.75 12.12 2.13
N VAL A 118 10.21 10.94 2.58
CA VAL A 118 10.40 10.65 4.00
C VAL A 118 11.59 11.48 4.52
N PRO A 119 11.39 12.40 5.50
CA PRO A 119 12.44 13.34 5.92
C PRO A 119 13.74 12.68 6.39
N GLN A 120 13.63 11.49 7.01
CA GLN A 120 14.79 10.72 7.49
C GLN A 120 15.75 10.35 6.35
N PHE A 121 15.26 10.16 5.13
CA PHE A 121 16.05 9.70 3.99
C PHE A 121 16.51 10.82 3.05
N LYS A 122 16.22 12.09 3.37
CA LYS A 122 16.77 13.29 2.70
C LYS A 122 16.68 13.22 1.16
N GLY A 123 15.53 12.80 0.61
CA GLY A 123 15.36 12.71 -0.84
C GLY A 123 16.11 11.56 -1.52
N LEU A 124 16.76 10.67 -0.76
CA LEU A 124 17.72 9.67 -1.25
C LEU A 124 18.89 10.29 -2.05
N GLN A 125 19.23 11.54 -1.74
CA GLN A 125 20.28 12.33 -2.38
C GLN A 125 21.51 12.51 -1.47
N ASP A 126 21.67 11.67 -0.45
CA ASP A 126 22.79 11.71 0.49
C ASP A 126 24.15 11.47 -0.19
N PHE A 127 24.17 10.67 -1.25
CA PHE A 127 25.36 10.42 -2.05
C PHE A 127 25.54 11.43 -3.19
N CYS A 128 24.50 11.64 -4.02
CA CYS A 128 24.50 12.54 -5.17
C CYS A 128 23.23 13.41 -5.20
N HIS A 129 23.41 14.70 -5.50
CA HIS A 129 22.32 15.63 -5.78
C HIS A 129 21.95 15.58 -7.26
N THR A 130 20.67 15.85 -7.56
CA THR A 130 20.15 15.94 -8.94
C THR A 130 19.98 17.39 -9.35
N PHE A 131 20.79 17.84 -10.31
CA PHE A 131 20.76 19.19 -10.85
C PHE A 131 20.06 19.22 -12.20
N LYS A 132 18.91 19.90 -12.28
CA LYS A 132 18.20 20.13 -13.54
C LYS A 132 19.01 21.09 -14.43
N LEU A 133 19.20 20.70 -15.69
CA LEU A 133 19.91 21.47 -16.72
C LEU A 133 18.91 22.20 -17.62
N TYR A 134 19.19 23.46 -17.94
CA TYR A 134 18.32 24.32 -18.74
C TYR A 134 19.02 24.78 -20.02
N ARG A 135 18.24 25.07 -21.07
CA ARG A 135 18.76 25.59 -22.33
C ARG A 135 18.99 27.11 -22.27
N GLY A 136 20.19 27.57 -22.64
CA GLY A 136 20.50 29.02 -22.72
C GLY A 136 20.72 29.70 -21.35
N LYS A 137 20.95 31.02 -21.36
CA LYS A 137 21.07 31.83 -20.12
C LYS A 137 19.68 32.12 -19.57
N VAL A 138 19.38 31.59 -18.37
CA VAL A 138 18.20 31.96 -17.60
C VAL A 138 18.40 33.41 -17.13
N TYR A 139 17.93 34.37 -17.92
CA TYR A 139 17.79 35.78 -17.51
C TYR A 139 16.30 36.05 -17.32
N GLY A 140 15.92 36.51 -16.12
CA GLY A 140 14.57 36.96 -15.82
C GLY A 140 13.56 35.84 -15.56
N ASP A 141 12.47 36.24 -14.90
CA ASP A 141 11.32 35.43 -14.46
C ASP A 141 10.61 34.74 -15.63
N ILE A 142 11.22 33.67 -16.17
CA ILE A 142 10.54 32.73 -17.05
C ILE A 142 9.83 31.74 -16.13
N GLU A 143 8.49 31.76 -16.14
CA GLU A 143 7.64 30.98 -15.23
C GLU A 143 7.81 29.45 -15.34
N ASP A 144 8.48 28.93 -16.39
CA ASP A 144 8.88 27.52 -16.45
C ASP A 144 10.04 27.27 -17.45
N PRO A 145 11.31 27.33 -17.03
CA PRO A 145 12.43 27.11 -17.94
C PRO A 145 12.51 25.63 -18.35
N MET A 146 12.44 25.37 -19.66
CA MET A 146 12.51 24.02 -20.23
C MET A 146 13.77 23.26 -19.78
N VAL A 147 13.56 22.19 -19.01
CA VAL A 147 14.61 21.26 -18.59
C VAL A 147 15.05 20.40 -19.78
N VAL A 148 16.34 20.44 -20.11
CA VAL A 148 16.95 19.71 -21.23
C VAL A 148 17.72 18.47 -20.81
N GLY A 149 17.85 18.25 -19.50
CA GLY A 149 18.51 17.08 -18.94
C GLY A 149 18.75 17.23 -17.43
N GLU A 150 19.35 16.21 -16.85
CA GLU A 150 19.75 16.18 -15.44
C GLU A 150 21.24 15.89 -15.37
N PHE A 151 21.91 16.50 -14.39
CA PHE A 151 23.26 16.16 -14.00
C PHE A 151 23.24 15.70 -12.55
N LYS A 152 23.77 14.51 -12.27
CA LYS A 152 23.91 14.02 -10.89
C LYS A 152 25.35 14.15 -10.42
N GLY A 153 25.53 14.67 -9.21
CA GLY A 153 26.85 14.91 -8.67
C GLY A 153 26.81 15.40 -7.23
N SER A 154 27.98 15.50 -6.62
CA SER A 154 28.09 15.98 -5.25
C SER A 154 29.34 16.84 -5.09
N PHE A 155 29.25 17.82 -4.20
CA PHE A 155 30.35 18.73 -3.88
C PHE A 155 30.67 18.63 -2.40
N ARG A 156 31.96 18.68 -2.07
CA ARG A 156 32.46 18.84 -0.71
C ARG A 156 33.44 20.00 -0.71
N ILE A 157 33.14 21.01 0.09
CA ILE A 157 33.92 22.25 0.19
C ILE A 157 34.41 22.37 1.63
N TYR A 158 35.72 22.49 1.81
CA TYR A 158 36.33 22.60 3.14
C TYR A 158 37.62 23.42 3.10
N PRO A 159 37.96 24.11 4.21
CA PRO A 159 39.20 24.87 4.29
C PRO A 159 40.42 23.95 4.39
N LEU A 160 41.54 24.35 3.79
CA LEU A 160 42.83 23.69 4.00
C LEU A 160 43.57 24.30 5.18
N PRO A 161 44.36 23.51 5.93
CA PRO A 161 45.29 24.05 6.90
C PRO A 161 46.29 25.00 6.23
N GLU A 162 46.44 26.22 6.76
CA GLU A 162 47.48 27.16 6.31
C GLU A 162 48.89 26.72 6.74
N ASP A 163 48.97 25.93 7.83
CA ASP A 163 50.20 25.39 8.38
C ASP A 163 50.54 24.03 7.72
N PRO A 164 51.66 23.91 7.00
CA PRO A 164 52.08 22.66 6.37
C PRO A 164 52.43 21.54 7.37
N ALA A 165 52.59 21.83 8.67
CA ALA A 165 52.77 20.83 9.71
C ALA A 165 51.47 20.14 10.14
N LYS A 166 50.30 20.72 9.81
CA LYS A 166 49.00 20.11 10.12
C LYS A 166 48.65 19.02 9.10
N PRO A 167 47.99 17.93 9.52
CA PRO A 167 47.64 16.84 8.63
C PRO A 167 46.69 17.33 7.53
N VAL A 168 46.98 16.91 6.29
CA VAL A 168 46.11 17.19 5.15
C VAL A 168 44.76 16.50 5.38
N PRO A 169 43.62 17.18 5.13
CA PRO A 169 42.33 16.57 5.36
C PRO A 169 42.13 15.30 4.51
N PRO A 170 41.49 14.26 5.05
CA PRO A 170 41.39 12.99 4.36
C PRO A 170 40.46 13.08 3.13
N PRO A 171 40.53 12.11 2.20
CA PRO A 171 39.60 12.06 1.06
C PRO A 171 38.14 11.97 1.53
N GLN A 172 37.32 12.90 1.06
CA GLN A 172 35.91 13.03 1.46
C GLN A 172 34.98 12.06 0.71
N PHE A 173 35.31 11.72 -0.53
CA PHE A 173 34.57 10.72 -1.32
C PHE A 173 35.31 9.39 -1.27
N ARG A 174 34.81 8.46 -0.46
CA ARG A 174 35.32 7.08 -0.34
C ARG A 174 34.30 6.08 -0.85
N GLN A 175 34.78 4.90 -1.25
CA GLN A 175 33.97 3.78 -1.74
C GLN A 175 32.98 4.19 -2.82
N LEU A 176 33.53 4.71 -3.92
CA LEU A 176 32.71 5.15 -5.03
C LEU A 176 31.98 3.96 -5.66
N PRO A 177 30.73 4.16 -6.11
CA PRO A 177 30.05 3.19 -6.94
C PRO A 177 30.83 2.97 -8.24
N TRP A 178 30.59 1.82 -8.86
CA TRP A 178 31.16 1.47 -10.15
C TRP A 178 30.86 2.55 -11.18
N SER A 179 31.88 2.95 -11.96
CA SER A 179 31.75 4.01 -12.96
C SER A 179 31.04 3.56 -14.24
N GLU A 180 30.81 2.26 -14.40
CA GLU A 180 30.12 1.68 -15.55
C GLU A 180 28.60 1.60 -15.30
N PRO A 181 27.77 1.69 -16.35
CA PRO A 181 26.35 1.38 -16.23
C PRO A 181 26.12 -0.01 -15.62
N GLN A 182 25.24 -0.07 -14.63
CA GLN A 182 24.89 -1.29 -13.89
C GLN A 182 23.56 -1.84 -14.38
N ILE A 183 23.56 -3.11 -14.79
CA ILE A 183 22.32 -3.83 -15.06
C ILE A 183 21.74 -4.29 -13.72
N CYS A 184 20.52 -3.88 -13.43
CA CYS A 184 19.78 -4.19 -12.22
C CYS A 184 18.47 -4.90 -12.57
N LEU A 185 18.19 -5.99 -11.87
CA LEU A 185 16.87 -6.57 -11.81
C LEU A 185 16.01 -5.74 -10.86
N VAL A 186 14.84 -5.29 -11.31
CA VAL A 186 13.91 -4.48 -10.52
C VAL A 186 12.64 -5.28 -10.32
N ARG A 187 12.28 -5.51 -9.05
CA ARG A 187 10.99 -6.09 -8.67
C ARG A 187 10.08 -4.96 -8.21
N VAL A 188 8.89 -4.88 -8.79
CA VAL A 188 7.89 -3.84 -8.52
C VAL A 188 6.67 -4.53 -7.93
N TYR A 189 6.42 -4.28 -6.65
CA TYR A 189 5.32 -4.88 -5.91
C TYR A 189 4.19 -3.87 -5.77
N ILE A 190 3.03 -4.17 -6.34
CA ILE A 190 1.86 -3.29 -6.36
C ILE A 190 0.77 -3.94 -5.52
N VAL A 191 0.47 -3.33 -4.37
CA VAL A 191 -0.41 -3.88 -3.34
C VAL A 191 -1.86 -3.55 -3.66
N ARG A 192 -2.21 -2.26 -3.61
CA ARG A 192 -3.56 -1.76 -3.84
C ARG A 192 -3.52 -0.28 -4.27
N ALA A 193 -4.60 0.19 -4.89
CA ALA A 193 -4.86 1.62 -5.04
C ALA A 193 -5.94 2.09 -4.06
N LEU A 194 -5.94 3.40 -3.81
CA LEU A 194 -6.84 4.07 -2.89
C LEU A 194 -7.47 5.28 -3.58
N SER A 195 -8.80 5.34 -3.54
CA SER A 195 -9.60 6.48 -4.00
C SER A 195 -9.22 6.95 -5.42
N LEU A 196 -9.20 6.01 -6.36
CA LEU A 196 -8.97 6.34 -7.78
C LEU A 196 -10.03 7.31 -8.28
N GLN A 197 -9.65 8.21 -9.19
CA GLN A 197 -10.60 9.12 -9.82
C GLN A 197 -11.51 8.33 -10.77
N PRO A 198 -12.85 8.40 -10.62
CA PRO A 198 -13.77 7.78 -11.55
C PRO A 198 -13.57 8.27 -12.98
N LYS A 199 -13.69 7.37 -13.95
CA LYS A 199 -13.60 7.65 -15.38
C LYS A 199 -14.86 7.23 -16.13
N ASP A 200 -15.51 6.17 -15.66
CA ASP A 200 -16.76 5.68 -16.21
C ASP A 200 -17.98 6.51 -15.84
N ARG A 201 -19.02 6.42 -16.69
CA ARG A 201 -20.35 6.97 -16.42
C ARG A 201 -21.04 6.34 -15.22
N SER A 202 -20.63 5.13 -14.81
CA SER A 202 -21.11 4.45 -13.61
C SER A 202 -20.67 5.14 -12.32
N GLY A 203 -19.67 6.04 -12.38
CA GLY A 203 -19.05 6.63 -11.20
C GLY A 203 -17.94 5.76 -10.60
N THR A 204 -17.48 4.74 -11.32
CA THR A 204 -16.34 3.88 -10.95
C THR A 204 -15.22 3.95 -12.01
N CYS A 205 -14.29 3.00 -11.95
CA CYS A 205 -13.32 2.68 -12.99
C CYS A 205 -13.07 1.16 -12.97
N ASP A 206 -12.53 0.64 -14.06
CA ASP A 206 -12.08 -0.73 -14.29
C ASP A 206 -10.52 -0.78 -14.31
N PRO A 207 -9.86 -0.56 -13.16
CA PRO A 207 -8.43 -0.28 -13.13
C PRO A 207 -7.53 -1.47 -13.44
N TYR A 208 -6.47 -1.21 -14.19
CA TYR A 208 -5.33 -2.13 -14.38
C TYR A 208 -3.99 -1.39 -14.36
N ILE A 209 -2.90 -2.16 -14.22
CA ILE A 209 -1.54 -1.62 -14.06
C ILE A 209 -0.75 -1.68 -15.37
N LYS A 210 0.03 -0.64 -15.61
CA LYS A 210 1.07 -0.62 -16.64
C LYS A 210 2.40 -0.16 -16.04
N VAL A 211 3.43 -1.00 -16.16
CA VAL A 211 4.78 -0.72 -15.65
C VAL A 211 5.74 -0.54 -16.82
N SER A 212 6.41 0.61 -16.88
CA SER A 212 7.36 0.94 -17.95
C SER A 212 8.73 1.29 -17.38
N LEU A 213 9.78 0.72 -17.98
CA LEU A 213 11.17 0.97 -17.60
C LEU A 213 12.07 1.01 -18.84
N GLY A 214 12.46 2.22 -19.25
CA GLY A 214 13.19 2.40 -20.51
C GLY A 214 12.35 2.02 -21.72
N LYS A 215 12.73 0.96 -22.43
CA LYS A 215 12.00 0.44 -23.60
C LYS A 215 11.07 -0.72 -23.26
N GLU A 216 11.22 -1.32 -22.08
CA GLU A 216 10.37 -2.41 -21.63
C GLU A 216 9.08 -1.85 -21.05
N THR A 217 7.97 -2.48 -21.35
CA THR A 217 6.66 -2.15 -20.77
C THR A 217 5.88 -3.44 -20.58
N ILE A 218 5.40 -3.64 -19.36
CA ILE A 218 4.47 -4.72 -19.02
C ILE A 218 3.10 -4.08 -18.88
N ASP A 219 2.16 -4.61 -19.64
CA ASP A 219 0.77 -4.15 -19.70
C ASP A 219 -0.13 -5.26 -19.13
N ASP A 220 -0.77 -4.98 -18.00
CA ASP A 220 -1.59 -5.94 -17.25
C ASP A 220 -3.09 -5.79 -17.56
N ARG A 221 -3.41 -5.24 -18.73
CA ARG A 221 -4.78 -4.95 -19.20
C ARG A 221 -5.74 -6.13 -19.08
N GLU A 222 -5.28 -7.36 -19.35
CA GLU A 222 -6.12 -8.57 -19.31
C GLU A 222 -6.63 -8.91 -17.90
N HIS A 223 -6.05 -8.32 -16.86
CA HIS A 223 -6.40 -8.57 -15.46
C HIS A 223 -6.88 -7.28 -14.76
N TYR A 224 -7.64 -6.47 -15.48
CA TYR A 224 -8.33 -5.32 -14.89
C TYR A 224 -9.31 -5.78 -13.80
N ILE A 225 -9.57 -4.90 -12.83
CA ILE A 225 -10.50 -5.16 -11.73
C ILE A 225 -11.76 -4.33 -11.99
N PRO A 226 -12.93 -4.93 -12.27
CA PRO A 226 -14.10 -4.17 -12.67
C PRO A 226 -14.71 -3.35 -11.52
N ASN A 227 -15.20 -2.15 -11.84
CA ASN A 227 -16.02 -1.26 -11.04
C ASN A 227 -15.48 -0.99 -9.63
N ASN A 228 -14.18 -0.73 -9.49
CA ASN A 228 -13.53 -0.61 -8.18
C ASN A 228 -12.58 0.60 -8.09
N LEU A 229 -12.87 1.53 -7.17
CA LEU A 229 -12.03 2.70 -6.89
C LEU A 229 -10.89 2.44 -5.90
N ASN A 230 -10.90 1.29 -5.21
CA ASN A 230 -9.90 0.87 -4.23
C ASN A 230 -9.42 -0.57 -4.52
N PRO A 231 -8.94 -0.86 -5.74
CA PRO A 231 -8.59 -2.21 -6.16
C PRO A 231 -7.40 -2.74 -5.36
N VAL A 232 -7.46 -4.01 -4.95
CA VAL A 232 -6.32 -4.77 -4.43
C VAL A 232 -5.73 -5.58 -5.58
N PHE A 233 -4.54 -5.19 -6.05
CA PHE A 233 -3.87 -5.88 -7.16
C PHE A 233 -3.08 -7.09 -6.66
N GLY A 234 -2.24 -6.88 -5.63
CA GLY A 234 -1.33 -7.91 -5.10
C GLY A 234 -0.44 -8.56 -6.15
N LYS A 235 0.21 -7.76 -7.00
CA LYS A 235 1.03 -8.23 -8.13
C LYS A 235 2.49 -7.81 -8.01
N MET A 236 3.37 -8.68 -8.51
CA MET A 236 4.80 -8.42 -8.63
C MET A 236 5.20 -8.45 -10.11
N PHE A 237 5.81 -7.37 -10.57
CA PHE A 237 6.38 -7.23 -11.91
C PHE A 237 7.90 -7.24 -11.84
N GLN A 238 8.55 -7.83 -12.83
CA GLN A 238 10.00 -7.94 -12.87
C GLN A 238 10.54 -7.40 -14.20
N LEU A 239 11.40 -6.39 -14.14
CA LEU A 239 11.99 -5.73 -15.32
C LEU A 239 13.51 -5.51 -15.11
N TYR A 240 14.23 -5.20 -16.19
CA TYR A 240 15.65 -4.86 -16.11
C TYR A 240 15.90 -3.37 -16.34
N ALA A 241 16.57 -2.72 -15.39
CA ALA A 241 17.18 -1.41 -15.56
C ALA A 241 18.65 -1.55 -15.94
N THR A 242 19.15 -0.62 -16.73
CA THR A 242 20.57 -0.30 -16.86
C THR A 242 20.77 1.08 -16.23
N VAL A 243 21.03 1.12 -14.94
CA VAL A 243 21.27 2.36 -14.20
C VAL A 243 22.65 2.90 -14.59
N PRO A 244 22.77 4.17 -15.02
CA PRO A 244 21.76 5.24 -14.99
C PRO A 244 20.99 5.52 -16.31
N LEU A 245 21.23 4.76 -17.38
CA LEU A 245 20.66 4.99 -18.72
C LEU A 245 19.12 4.96 -18.78
N ASN A 246 18.48 3.99 -18.12
CA ASN A 246 17.03 3.87 -17.98
C ASN A 246 16.65 3.70 -16.50
N LYS A 247 16.83 4.80 -15.76
CA LYS A 247 16.60 4.90 -14.31
C LYS A 247 15.17 5.23 -13.90
N ASP A 248 14.37 5.82 -14.79
CA ASP A 248 13.03 6.30 -14.46
C ASP A 248 12.03 5.16 -14.61
N LEU A 249 11.62 4.55 -13.49
CA LEU A 249 10.56 3.55 -13.43
C LEU A 249 9.21 4.27 -13.38
N LYS A 250 8.34 3.99 -14.34
CA LYS A 250 7.02 4.59 -14.45
C LYS A 250 5.95 3.55 -14.17
N VAL A 251 5.10 3.81 -13.18
CA VAL A 251 3.95 2.96 -12.85
C VAL A 251 2.70 3.78 -13.12
N SER A 252 1.86 3.29 -14.03
CA SER A 252 0.63 3.95 -14.46
C SER A 252 -0.58 3.06 -14.17
N VAL A 253 -1.69 3.70 -13.80
CA VAL A 253 -2.99 3.04 -13.66
C VAL A 253 -3.88 3.52 -14.79
N TYR A 254 -4.51 2.58 -15.47
CA TYR A 254 -5.42 2.80 -16.60
C TYR A 254 -6.79 2.24 -16.26
N ASP A 255 -7.79 2.80 -16.92
CA ASP A 255 -9.18 2.39 -16.89
C ASP A 255 -9.47 1.56 -18.16
N TYR A 256 -9.89 0.32 -17.99
CA TYR A 256 -10.21 -0.56 -19.11
C TYR A 256 -11.51 -0.13 -19.77
N ASP A 257 -11.48 0.03 -21.10
CA ASP A 257 -12.67 0.27 -21.91
C ASP A 257 -12.87 -0.88 -22.90
N LEU A 258 -14.11 -1.37 -23.00
CA LEU A 258 -14.44 -2.43 -23.96
C LEU A 258 -14.42 -1.94 -25.42
N ILE A 259 -14.90 -0.72 -25.66
CA ILE A 259 -15.17 -0.19 -27.01
C ILE A 259 -14.24 0.98 -27.35
N SER A 260 -13.94 1.84 -26.38
CA SER A 260 -13.04 2.98 -26.52
C SER A 260 -11.58 2.60 -26.25
N GLN A 261 -10.69 3.56 -26.49
CA GLN A 261 -9.32 3.48 -26.02
C GLN A 261 -9.29 3.68 -24.50
N ASP A 262 -8.65 2.77 -23.79
CA ASP A 262 -8.44 2.85 -22.35
C ASP A 262 -7.91 4.20 -21.87
N ASP A 263 -8.56 4.73 -20.84
CA ASP A 263 -8.24 6.03 -20.26
C ASP A 263 -7.17 5.92 -19.19
N LYS A 264 -6.12 6.72 -19.32
CA LYS A 264 -5.10 6.77 -18.27
C LYS A 264 -5.63 7.54 -17.07
N ILE A 265 -5.75 6.87 -15.92
CA ILE A 265 -6.15 7.50 -14.66
C ILE A 265 -5.02 8.40 -14.15
N GLY A 266 -3.83 7.84 -13.97
CA GLY A 266 -2.67 8.59 -13.51
C GLY A 266 -1.39 7.75 -13.45
N GLU A 267 -0.27 8.40 -13.14
CA GLU A 267 1.03 7.76 -13.01
C GLU A 267 1.87 8.31 -11.86
N THR A 268 2.84 7.50 -11.43
CA THR A 268 3.96 7.91 -10.58
C THR A 268 5.27 7.47 -11.23
N VAL A 269 6.35 8.22 -10.97
CA VAL A 269 7.71 7.91 -11.44
C VAL A 269 8.64 7.75 -10.23
N ILE A 270 9.53 6.76 -10.29
CA ILE A 270 10.55 6.46 -9.28
C ILE A 270 11.93 6.53 -9.94
N ASP A 271 12.85 7.30 -9.34
CA ASP A 271 14.24 7.39 -9.80
C ASP A 271 15.08 6.27 -9.17
N LEU A 272 15.29 5.20 -9.95
CA LEU A 272 16.03 4.02 -9.51
C LEU A 272 17.52 4.30 -9.26
N GLU A 273 18.10 5.33 -9.89
CA GLU A 273 19.50 5.68 -9.67
C GLU A 273 19.71 6.28 -8.28
N ASN A 274 18.81 7.17 -7.83
CA ASN A 274 18.90 7.70 -6.46
C ASN A 274 18.69 6.61 -5.41
N ARG A 275 17.71 5.73 -5.62
CA ARG A 275 17.48 4.54 -4.77
C ARG A 275 18.70 3.63 -4.71
N TYR A 276 19.34 3.39 -5.85
CA TYR A 276 20.52 2.54 -5.96
C TYR A 276 21.76 3.13 -5.29
N LEU A 277 21.98 4.44 -5.45
CA LEU A 277 23.17 5.14 -4.96
C LEU A 277 23.08 5.58 -3.49
N SER A 278 21.87 5.71 -2.95
CA SER A 278 21.67 6.15 -1.57
C SER A 278 22.29 5.21 -0.54
N ARG A 279 22.96 5.78 0.46
CA ARG A 279 23.59 5.03 1.56
C ARG A 279 22.59 4.65 2.64
N PHE A 280 21.33 5.09 2.54
CA PHE A 280 20.25 4.64 3.41
C PHE A 280 19.77 3.22 3.09
N GLY A 281 20.32 2.56 2.06
CA GLY A 281 19.99 1.17 1.75
C GLY A 281 18.63 0.99 1.07
N ALA A 282 18.18 1.99 0.31
CA ALA A 282 16.87 2.01 -0.37
C ALA A 282 16.73 1.02 -1.55
N ARG A 283 17.64 0.05 -1.67
CA ARG A 283 17.62 -1.00 -2.70
C ARG A 283 16.71 -2.17 -2.32
N CYS A 284 16.75 -2.59 -1.06
CA CYS A 284 15.99 -3.71 -0.55
C CYS A 284 15.77 -3.48 0.95
N GLY A 285 14.52 -3.22 1.36
CA GLY A 285 14.22 -2.85 2.75
C GLY A 285 14.53 -3.96 3.76
N LEU A 286 15.16 -3.61 4.88
CA LEU A 286 15.58 -4.58 5.89
C LEU A 286 14.39 -5.15 6.69
N PRO A 287 14.14 -6.47 6.70
CA PRO A 287 13.14 -7.08 7.57
C PRO A 287 13.52 -6.92 9.05
N ARG A 288 12.58 -7.20 9.96
CA ARG A 288 12.84 -7.14 11.40
C ARG A 288 13.55 -8.42 11.89
N THR A 289 13.13 -9.58 11.39
CA THR A 289 13.76 -10.87 11.68
C THR A 289 14.44 -11.46 10.43
N TYR A 290 15.58 -12.16 10.63
CA TYR A 290 16.28 -12.86 9.55
C TYR A 290 15.83 -14.33 9.50
N CYS A 291 15.04 -14.67 8.49
CA CYS A 291 14.55 -16.03 8.23
C CYS A 291 15.11 -16.57 6.91
N ILE A 292 15.44 -17.86 6.88
CA ILE A 292 15.94 -18.54 5.67
C ILE A 292 14.81 -19.10 4.79
N SER A 293 13.59 -19.22 5.34
CA SER A 293 12.37 -19.65 4.64
C SER A 293 11.13 -19.05 5.33
N GLY A 294 9.95 -19.31 4.76
CA GLY A 294 8.67 -18.81 5.27
C GLY A 294 8.27 -17.44 4.71
N SER A 295 7.22 -16.85 5.28
CA SER A 295 6.63 -15.58 4.81
C SER A 295 7.54 -14.36 5.00
N THR A 296 8.59 -14.47 5.80
CA THR A 296 9.58 -13.41 6.07
C THR A 296 10.99 -13.74 5.54
N GLN A 297 11.08 -14.65 4.57
CA GLN A 297 12.35 -15.11 4.00
C GLN A 297 13.23 -13.95 3.51
N TRP A 298 14.53 -14.04 3.79
CA TRP A 298 15.54 -13.09 3.32
C TRP A 298 15.60 -13.02 1.79
N ARG A 299 15.63 -11.79 1.26
CA ARG A 299 15.54 -11.55 -0.20
C ARG A 299 16.71 -10.78 -0.81
N ASP A 300 17.57 -10.15 0.00
CA ASP A 300 18.75 -9.45 -0.50
C ASP A 300 19.78 -10.47 -1.07
N GLN A 301 20.58 -10.04 -2.04
CA GLN A 301 21.66 -10.83 -2.63
C GLN A 301 22.82 -11.03 -1.64
N LEU A 302 23.02 -10.05 -0.76
CA LEU A 302 24.07 -10.10 0.27
C LEU A 302 23.49 -10.55 1.60
N THR A 303 24.27 -11.28 2.39
CA THR A 303 23.85 -11.63 3.75
C THR A 303 23.96 -10.42 4.69
N PRO A 304 23.23 -10.40 5.81
CA PRO A 304 23.35 -9.33 6.80
C PRO A 304 24.79 -9.02 7.23
N ILE A 305 25.66 -10.02 7.42
CA ILE A 305 27.05 -9.78 7.80
C ILE A 305 27.85 -9.10 6.68
N GLU A 306 27.59 -9.44 5.41
CA GLU A 306 28.21 -8.80 4.26
C GLU A 306 27.76 -7.34 4.12
N LEU A 307 26.47 -7.08 4.31
CA LEU A 307 25.92 -5.73 4.37
C LEU A 307 26.54 -4.93 5.52
N LEU A 308 26.72 -5.53 6.70
CA LEU A 308 27.34 -4.88 7.85
C LEU A 308 28.82 -4.58 7.61
N LYS A 309 29.57 -5.48 6.96
CA LYS A 309 30.96 -5.24 6.54
C LYS A 309 31.04 -4.09 5.54
N ASN A 310 30.15 -4.06 4.55
CA ASN A 310 30.08 -2.98 3.56
C ASN A 310 29.78 -1.64 4.24
N LEU A 311 28.81 -1.60 5.16
CA LEU A 311 28.47 -0.41 5.92
C LEU A 311 29.63 0.07 6.80
N SER A 312 30.29 -0.85 7.51
CA SER A 312 31.45 -0.54 8.36
C SER A 312 32.56 0.08 7.54
N THR A 313 32.86 -0.50 6.37
CA THR A 313 33.91 0.03 5.50
C THR A 313 33.51 1.38 4.89
N MET A 314 32.22 1.58 4.56
CA MET A 314 31.69 2.84 4.05
C MET A 314 31.76 3.97 5.09
N LYS A 315 31.40 3.67 6.34
CA LYS A 315 31.45 4.61 7.48
C LYS A 315 32.82 4.71 8.14
N ASN A 316 33.83 3.99 7.63
CA ASN A 316 35.17 3.94 8.19
C ASN A 316 35.23 3.41 9.64
N TYR A 317 34.32 2.51 9.99
CA TYR A 317 34.34 1.78 11.26
C TYR A 317 35.24 0.54 11.15
N ALA A 318 35.68 0.04 12.31
CA ALA A 318 36.36 -1.25 12.37
C ALA A 318 35.45 -2.36 11.82
N LEU A 319 36.05 -3.36 11.17
CA LEU A 319 35.28 -4.47 10.62
C LEU A 319 34.65 -5.32 11.74
N PRO A 320 33.44 -5.87 11.53
CA PRO A 320 32.78 -6.70 12.52
C PRO A 320 33.56 -8.01 12.74
N VAL A 321 33.85 -8.31 14.00
CA VAL A 321 34.48 -9.55 14.44
C VAL A 321 33.45 -10.44 15.11
N ILE A 322 33.21 -11.63 14.54
CA ILE A 322 32.24 -12.60 15.04
C ILE A 322 32.90 -13.44 16.15
N ARG A 323 32.22 -13.61 17.27
CA ARG A 323 32.66 -14.40 18.42
C ARG A 323 31.55 -15.34 18.89
N ASN A 324 31.90 -16.31 19.74
CA ASN A 324 30.97 -17.24 20.39
C ASN A 324 29.98 -17.90 19.41
N ASN A 325 30.50 -18.48 18.32
CA ASN A 325 29.70 -19.13 17.27
C ASN A 325 28.55 -18.24 16.74
N GLY A 326 28.80 -16.94 16.58
CA GLY A 326 27.83 -16.01 16.01
C GLY A 326 26.94 -15.28 17.01
N GLN A 327 26.95 -15.66 18.29
CA GLN A 327 26.11 -14.99 19.30
C GLN A 327 26.60 -13.60 19.69
N LYS A 328 27.86 -13.26 19.38
CA LYS A 328 28.43 -11.94 19.67
C LYS A 328 29.14 -11.36 18.46
N ILE A 329 28.97 -10.06 18.24
CA ILE A 329 29.69 -9.29 17.22
C ILE A 329 30.34 -8.08 17.91
N THR A 330 31.64 -7.88 17.64
CA THR A 330 32.40 -6.70 18.11
C THR A 330 32.70 -5.77 16.94
N ILE A 331 32.43 -4.47 17.09
CA ILE A 331 32.76 -3.41 16.13
C ILE A 331 33.50 -2.31 16.90
N GLY A 332 34.81 -2.19 16.69
CA GLY A 332 35.65 -1.28 17.46
C GLY A 332 35.69 -1.71 18.93
N GLU A 333 35.30 -0.82 19.84
CA GLU A 333 35.22 -1.10 21.28
C GLU A 333 33.84 -1.61 21.73
N LYS A 334 32.85 -1.64 20.82
CA LYS A 334 31.49 -2.02 21.16
C LYS A 334 31.22 -3.50 20.87
N GLU A 335 30.68 -4.20 21.85
CA GLU A 335 30.20 -5.58 21.73
C GLU A 335 28.67 -5.61 21.73
N PHE A 336 28.09 -6.45 20.86
CA PHE A 336 26.65 -6.72 20.79
C PHE A 336 26.43 -8.21 21.07
N SER A 337 25.44 -8.53 21.90
CA SER A 337 24.99 -9.91 22.14
C SER A 337 23.63 -10.15 21.50
N LEU A 338 23.40 -11.33 20.93
CA LEU A 338 22.11 -11.67 20.33
C LEU A 338 20.97 -11.70 21.35
N ASP A 339 21.26 -12.15 22.57
CA ASP A 339 20.31 -12.19 23.70
C ASP A 339 19.77 -10.79 24.09
N ASP A 340 20.47 -9.71 23.70
CA ASP A 340 20.02 -8.34 23.97
C ASP A 340 18.85 -7.92 23.05
N PHE A 341 18.69 -8.62 21.92
CA PHE A 341 17.73 -8.27 20.86
C PHE A 341 16.58 -9.27 20.73
N GLU A 342 16.83 -10.55 21.01
CA GLU A 342 15.88 -11.61 20.73
C GLU A 342 15.36 -12.32 21.99
N PRO A 343 14.06 -12.65 22.03
CA PRO A 343 13.52 -13.50 23.09
C PRO A 343 14.11 -14.92 22.99
N ARG A 344 14.03 -15.69 24.10
CA ARG A 344 14.52 -17.08 24.14
C ARG A 344 13.93 -17.98 23.05
N LYS A 345 12.72 -17.67 22.56
CA LYS A 345 12.07 -18.37 21.44
C LYS A 345 11.51 -17.35 20.47
N LEU A 346 11.89 -17.47 19.20
CA LEU A 346 11.35 -16.67 18.10
C LEU A 346 9.98 -17.22 17.64
N PRO A 347 9.09 -16.37 17.11
CA PRO A 347 7.77 -16.79 16.61
C PRO A 347 7.83 -17.50 15.24
N TYR A 348 9.03 -17.65 14.66
CA TYR A 348 9.27 -18.25 13.34
C TYR A 348 9.99 -19.59 13.46
N ASN A 349 9.64 -20.57 12.62
CA ASN A 349 10.25 -21.91 12.68
C ASN A 349 11.65 -21.99 12.05
N PHE A 350 11.97 -21.09 11.12
CA PHE A 350 13.20 -21.16 10.32
C PHE A 350 14.08 -19.90 10.47
N PRO A 351 14.50 -19.54 11.69
CA PRO A 351 15.44 -18.46 11.89
C PRO A 351 16.80 -18.85 11.30
N GLY A 352 17.49 -17.88 10.68
CA GLY A 352 18.83 -18.12 10.15
C GLY A 352 19.92 -18.19 11.23
N PRO A 353 21.19 -18.34 10.81
CA PRO A 353 22.33 -18.41 11.73
C PRO A 353 22.40 -17.22 12.71
N PRO A 354 22.83 -17.42 13.96
CA PRO A 354 22.93 -16.37 14.98
C PRO A 354 23.68 -15.10 14.52
N GLU A 355 24.78 -15.27 13.80
CA GLU A 355 25.62 -14.18 13.31
C GLU A 355 24.90 -13.29 12.30
N GLU A 356 24.06 -13.86 11.44
CA GLU A 356 23.30 -13.11 10.43
C GLU A 356 22.13 -12.38 11.08
N ARG A 357 21.46 -13.03 12.04
CA ARG A 357 20.43 -12.39 12.87
C ARG A 357 20.97 -11.19 13.64
N LEU A 358 22.09 -11.36 14.34
CA LEU A 358 22.72 -10.28 15.10
C LEU A 358 23.19 -9.14 14.18
N ALA A 359 23.78 -9.47 13.03
CA ALA A 359 24.20 -8.46 12.06
C ALA A 359 23.01 -7.64 11.53
N LEU A 360 21.85 -8.28 11.29
CA LEU A 360 20.64 -7.58 10.89
C LEU A 360 20.16 -6.60 11.98
N HIS A 361 20.15 -7.01 13.25
CA HIS A 361 19.79 -6.11 14.36
C HIS A 361 20.69 -4.89 14.40
N ILE A 362 22.01 -5.09 14.26
CA ILE A 362 22.97 -3.98 14.22
C ILE A 362 22.71 -3.06 13.02
N LEU A 363 22.44 -3.61 11.83
CA LEU A 363 22.10 -2.82 10.64
C LEU A 363 20.85 -1.97 10.84
N ARG A 364 19.82 -2.50 11.51
CA ARG A 364 18.57 -1.77 11.77
C ARG A 364 18.77 -0.58 12.72
N LEU A 365 19.81 -0.58 13.55
CA LEU A 365 20.17 0.58 14.38
C LEU A 365 20.79 1.73 13.58
N GLN A 366 21.09 1.55 12.29
CA GLN A 366 21.85 2.51 11.47
C GLN A 366 20.97 3.46 10.65
N ASN A 367 19.68 3.58 10.98
CA ASN A 367 18.69 4.38 10.25
C ASN A 367 18.62 4.04 8.75
N LEU A 368 18.84 2.76 8.41
CA LEU A 368 18.64 2.24 7.07
C LEU A 368 17.15 2.03 6.79
N VAL A 369 16.79 2.00 5.51
CA VAL A 369 15.41 1.77 5.06
C VAL A 369 14.95 0.39 5.53
N PRO A 370 13.93 0.31 6.41
CA PRO A 370 13.35 -0.97 6.79
C PRO A 370 12.50 -1.53 5.65
N GLU A 371 12.10 -2.79 5.78
CA GLU A 371 11.01 -3.37 5.01
C GLU A 371 9.77 -2.47 5.13
N HIS A 372 9.22 -2.09 3.98
CA HIS A 372 8.21 -1.05 3.92
C HIS A 372 7.24 -1.24 2.75
N VAL A 373 6.11 -0.53 2.86
CA VAL A 373 5.23 -0.19 1.75
C VAL A 373 5.13 1.33 1.71
N GLU A 374 5.31 1.93 0.54
CA GLU A 374 5.16 3.38 0.32
C GLU A 374 3.86 3.70 -0.41
N THR A 375 3.25 4.84 -0.08
CA THR A 375 2.02 5.32 -0.71
C THR A 375 2.36 6.45 -1.66
N ARG A 376 2.12 6.28 -2.96
CA ARG A 376 2.48 7.23 -4.01
C ARG A 376 1.24 7.83 -4.64
N THR A 377 1.18 9.16 -4.71
CA THR A 377 0.10 9.87 -5.40
C THR A 377 0.22 9.68 -6.91
N LEU A 378 -0.91 9.45 -7.58
CA LEU A 378 -1.00 9.36 -9.03
C LEU A 378 -1.36 10.71 -9.63
N PHE A 379 -0.66 11.09 -10.70
CA PHE A 379 -0.91 12.34 -11.43
C PHE A 379 -1.20 12.09 -12.91
N ASN A 380 -2.02 12.94 -13.51
CA ASN A 380 -2.29 12.92 -14.94
C ASN A 380 -1.76 14.19 -15.60
N SER A 381 -1.07 14.05 -16.73
CA SER A 381 -0.56 15.19 -17.50
C SER A 381 -1.66 16.08 -18.06
N THR A 382 -2.88 15.55 -18.24
CA THR A 382 -4.05 16.33 -18.67
C THR A 382 -4.64 17.20 -17.54
N GLN A 383 -4.37 16.85 -16.28
CA GLN A 383 -4.81 17.57 -15.08
C GLN A 383 -3.62 17.82 -14.14
N PRO A 384 -2.66 18.69 -14.51
CA PRO A 384 -1.45 18.92 -13.71
C PRO A 384 -1.78 19.39 -12.29
N GLY A 385 -1.14 18.79 -11.29
CA GLY A 385 -1.29 19.16 -9.88
C GLY A 385 -2.54 18.63 -9.18
N ILE A 386 -3.43 17.91 -9.87
CA ILE A 386 -4.61 17.28 -9.28
C ILE A 386 -4.33 15.80 -8.99
N GLU A 387 -4.50 15.37 -7.74
CA GLU A 387 -4.36 13.97 -7.35
C GLU A 387 -5.46 13.11 -8.01
N GLN A 388 -5.07 11.98 -8.61
CA GLN A 388 -5.98 11.06 -9.32
C GLN A 388 -6.24 9.77 -8.53
N GLY A 389 -5.89 9.78 -7.24
CA GLY A 389 -5.82 8.61 -6.37
C GLY A 389 -4.40 8.31 -5.92
N LYS A 390 -4.24 7.24 -5.14
CA LYS A 390 -2.95 6.82 -4.56
C LYS A 390 -2.70 5.35 -4.79
N LEU A 391 -1.43 4.97 -4.87
CA LEU A 391 -0.98 3.60 -5.07
C LEU A 391 -0.05 3.18 -3.93
N GLN A 392 -0.38 2.08 -3.25
CA GLN A 392 0.50 1.45 -2.26
C GLN A 392 1.36 0.40 -2.93
N MET A 393 2.67 0.58 -2.84
CA MET A 393 3.66 -0.24 -3.54
C MET A 393 5.03 -0.20 -2.86
N TRP A 394 5.96 -1.03 -3.32
CA TRP A 394 7.39 -0.81 -3.08
C TRP A 394 8.20 -1.43 -4.23
N ILE A 395 9.50 -1.18 -4.22
CA ILE A 395 10.43 -1.76 -5.20
C ILE A 395 11.63 -2.38 -4.50
N ASP A 396 12.17 -3.44 -5.09
CA ASP A 396 13.50 -3.96 -4.76
C ASP A 396 14.42 -3.90 -6.00
N ILE A 397 15.68 -3.50 -5.81
CA ILE A 397 16.69 -3.27 -6.86
C ILE A 397 17.91 -4.16 -6.63
N PHE A 398 18.14 -5.10 -7.54
CA PHE A 398 19.20 -6.10 -7.43
C PHE A 398 20.22 -5.97 -8.57
N PRO A 399 21.42 -5.38 -8.35
CA PRO A 399 22.46 -5.34 -9.36
C PRO A 399 22.94 -6.74 -9.73
N LYS A 400 22.96 -7.05 -11.04
CA LYS A 400 23.31 -8.37 -11.59
C LYS A 400 24.70 -8.85 -11.18
N LYS A 401 25.64 -7.93 -10.95
CA LYS A 401 27.03 -8.24 -10.54
C LYS A 401 27.11 -8.90 -9.16
N LEU A 402 26.11 -8.74 -8.28
CA LEU A 402 26.08 -9.34 -6.95
C LEU A 402 25.49 -10.77 -6.91
N GLY A 403 25.13 -11.34 -8.06
CA GLY A 403 24.55 -12.68 -8.15
C GLY A 403 23.03 -12.68 -8.28
N LEU A 404 22.38 -13.78 -7.91
CA LEU A 404 20.92 -13.89 -7.95
C LEU A 404 20.32 -13.43 -6.61
N PRO A 405 19.25 -12.61 -6.62
CA PRO A 405 18.55 -12.27 -5.38
C PRO A 405 17.78 -13.47 -4.83
N GLY A 406 17.40 -13.38 -3.55
CA GLY A 406 16.48 -14.34 -2.94
C GLY A 406 15.10 -14.34 -3.62
N PRO A 407 14.22 -15.28 -3.26
CA PRO A 407 12.90 -15.39 -3.89
C PRO A 407 12.05 -14.12 -3.66
N PRO A 408 11.16 -13.78 -4.59
CA PRO A 408 10.22 -12.68 -4.39
C PRO A 408 9.16 -13.05 -3.35
N PHE A 409 8.64 -12.05 -2.63
CA PHE A 409 7.43 -12.25 -1.84
C PHE A 409 6.25 -12.63 -2.72
N ASN A 410 5.47 -13.62 -2.28
CA ASN A 410 4.16 -13.88 -2.85
C ASN A 410 3.15 -12.93 -2.21
N ILE A 411 2.72 -11.93 -2.96
CA ILE A 411 1.68 -10.97 -2.53
C ILE A 411 0.37 -11.15 -3.28
N THR A 412 0.22 -12.27 -3.99
CA THR A 412 -1.06 -12.62 -4.62
C THR A 412 -2.15 -12.60 -3.55
N PRO A 413 -3.24 -11.83 -3.72
CA PRO A 413 -4.30 -11.78 -2.73
C PRO A 413 -4.90 -13.17 -2.56
N ARG A 414 -5.34 -13.50 -1.34
CA ARG A 414 -6.12 -14.72 -1.12
C ARG A 414 -7.43 -14.57 -1.88
N GLY A 415 -7.77 -15.55 -2.72
CA GLY A 415 -9.10 -15.64 -3.30
C GLY A 415 -10.15 -15.93 -2.23
N PRO A 416 -11.42 -15.60 -2.48
CA PRO A 416 -12.49 -16.02 -1.60
C PRO A 416 -12.56 -17.56 -1.52
N VAL A 417 -12.83 -18.06 -0.32
CA VAL A 417 -12.96 -19.50 -0.06
C VAL A 417 -14.44 -19.84 0.03
N ARG A 418 -14.84 -20.95 -0.59
CA ARG A 418 -16.22 -21.44 -0.53
C ARG A 418 -16.51 -22.12 0.79
N TYR A 419 -17.60 -21.68 1.41
CA TYR A 419 -18.15 -22.25 2.63
C TYR A 419 -19.59 -22.72 2.41
N VAL A 420 -19.96 -23.71 3.20
CA VAL A 420 -21.33 -24.20 3.32
C VAL A 420 -21.80 -23.98 4.76
N LEU A 421 -22.80 -23.13 4.94
CA LEU A 421 -23.50 -22.98 6.22
C LEU A 421 -24.70 -23.92 6.24
N ARG A 422 -24.71 -24.83 7.22
CA ARG A 422 -25.88 -25.63 7.58
C ARG A 422 -26.55 -25.01 8.78
N CYS A 423 -27.82 -24.66 8.63
CA CYS A 423 -28.66 -24.16 9.72
C CYS A 423 -29.79 -25.15 9.92
N ILE A 424 -29.82 -25.83 11.06
CA ILE A 424 -30.89 -26.76 11.42
C ILE A 424 -31.85 -26.04 12.35
N ILE A 425 -33.10 -25.92 11.92
CA ILE A 425 -34.21 -25.44 12.71
C ILE A 425 -34.80 -26.65 13.46
N TRP A 426 -34.66 -26.67 14.78
CA TRP A 426 -35.20 -27.75 15.61
C TRP A 426 -36.61 -27.42 16.06
N ASN A 427 -36.74 -26.38 16.87
CA ASN A 427 -37.97 -26.04 17.57
C ASN A 427 -38.19 -24.51 17.65
N THR A 428 -39.43 -24.12 17.88
CA THR A 428 -39.83 -22.78 18.34
C THR A 428 -40.45 -22.86 19.72
N SER A 429 -40.40 -21.77 20.48
CA SER A 429 -41.02 -21.63 21.81
C SER A 429 -41.46 -20.18 22.03
N ASP A 430 -42.53 -19.98 22.79
CA ASP A 430 -43.09 -18.66 23.13
C ASP A 430 -43.40 -17.78 21.91
N VAL A 431 -43.78 -18.38 20.78
CA VAL A 431 -44.17 -17.63 19.58
C VAL A 431 -45.52 -16.96 19.82
N VAL A 432 -45.62 -15.67 19.49
CA VAL A 432 -46.87 -14.90 19.63
C VAL A 432 -47.95 -15.47 18.72
N LEU A 433 -49.09 -15.85 19.31
CA LEU A 433 -50.24 -16.44 18.61
C LEU A 433 -51.14 -15.36 18.01
N GLN A 434 -51.45 -15.40 16.71
CA GLN A 434 -52.26 -14.36 16.05
C GLN A 434 -53.69 -14.78 15.72
N GLU A 435 -53.94 -16.03 15.33
CA GLU A 435 -55.29 -16.48 14.98
C GLU A 435 -56.13 -16.81 16.22
N THR A 436 -57.47 -16.78 16.06
CA THR A 436 -58.43 -17.27 17.06
C THR A 436 -59.28 -18.36 16.42
N ASN A 437 -59.26 -19.56 16.98
CA ASN A 437 -59.99 -20.71 16.46
C ASN A 437 -61.52 -20.54 16.65
N LEU A 438 -62.31 -21.42 16.02
CA LEU A 438 -63.78 -21.41 16.11
C LEU A 438 -64.33 -21.57 17.54
N MET A 439 -63.50 -22.02 18.49
CA MET A 439 -63.84 -22.17 19.91
C MET A 439 -63.33 -21.00 20.76
N GLY A 440 -62.72 -19.98 20.16
CA GLY A 440 -62.24 -18.77 20.82
C GLY A 440 -60.81 -18.86 21.38
N GLU A 441 -60.07 -19.94 21.12
CA GLU A 441 -58.70 -20.11 21.60
C GLU A 441 -57.69 -19.58 20.58
N ARG A 442 -56.61 -18.94 21.04
CA ARG A 442 -55.58 -18.39 20.15
C ARG A 442 -54.68 -19.51 19.62
N MET A 443 -54.30 -19.42 18.34
CA MET A 443 -53.39 -20.37 17.70
C MET A 443 -52.55 -19.70 16.58
N SER A 444 -51.50 -20.37 16.12
CA SER A 444 -50.73 -19.97 14.92
C SER A 444 -50.24 -21.18 14.12
N ASP A 445 -50.20 -21.03 12.80
CA ASP A 445 -49.66 -21.96 11.82
C ASP A 445 -48.20 -21.53 11.48
N ILE A 446 -47.25 -21.88 12.35
CA ILE A 446 -45.89 -21.32 12.35
C ILE A 446 -45.02 -21.90 11.24
N TYR A 447 -44.27 -21.06 10.53
CA TYR A 447 -43.17 -21.49 9.67
C TYR A 447 -42.02 -20.47 9.64
N ILE A 448 -40.84 -20.91 9.20
CA ILE A 448 -39.61 -20.10 9.24
C ILE A 448 -39.07 -19.88 7.83
N LYS A 449 -38.71 -18.64 7.50
CA LYS A 449 -37.97 -18.27 6.27
C LYS A 449 -36.53 -17.88 6.62
N GLY A 450 -35.54 -18.32 5.85
CA GLY A 450 -34.13 -18.02 6.10
C GLY A 450 -33.31 -17.72 4.86
N TRP A 451 -32.36 -16.77 4.96
CA TRP A 451 -31.39 -16.45 3.90
C TRP A 451 -30.15 -15.73 4.44
N MET A 452 -29.09 -15.71 3.64
CA MET A 452 -27.89 -14.90 3.89
C MET A 452 -28.04 -13.54 3.18
N VAL A 453 -27.69 -12.45 3.86
CA VAL A 453 -27.76 -11.09 3.27
C VAL A 453 -26.90 -11.02 2.01
N GLY A 454 -27.52 -10.60 0.90
CA GLY A 454 -26.90 -10.53 -0.43
C GLY A 454 -27.12 -11.75 -1.32
N LEU A 455 -27.48 -12.88 -0.72
CA LEU A 455 -27.81 -14.13 -1.39
C LEU A 455 -29.31 -14.43 -1.26
N GLU A 456 -30.15 -13.41 -1.45
CA GLU A 456 -31.60 -13.51 -1.33
C GLU A 456 -32.19 -14.57 -2.29
N GLU A 457 -31.52 -14.86 -3.40
CA GLU A 457 -31.89 -15.93 -4.34
C GLU A 457 -31.76 -17.34 -3.73
N GLN A 458 -30.98 -17.50 -2.66
CA GLN A 458 -30.86 -18.76 -1.91
C GLN A 458 -31.87 -18.89 -0.75
N LYS A 459 -32.86 -17.97 -0.66
CA LYS A 459 -33.89 -17.99 0.39
C LYS A 459 -34.60 -19.34 0.45
N GLN A 460 -34.76 -19.85 1.67
CA GLN A 460 -35.38 -21.14 1.98
C GLN A 460 -36.49 -20.97 3.02
N ASN A 461 -37.42 -21.93 3.07
CA ASN A 461 -38.49 -22.00 4.05
C ASN A 461 -38.61 -23.42 4.63
N THR A 462 -39.10 -23.52 5.86
CA THR A 462 -39.50 -24.79 6.48
C THR A 462 -40.87 -25.23 5.98
N ASP A 463 -41.29 -26.44 6.34
CA ASP A 463 -42.71 -26.78 6.38
C ASP A 463 -43.46 -25.98 7.45
N VAL A 464 -44.78 -26.01 7.38
CA VAL A 464 -45.69 -25.32 8.31
C VAL A 464 -46.02 -26.25 9.48
N HIS A 465 -45.83 -25.76 10.70
CA HIS A 465 -46.34 -26.37 11.91
C HIS A 465 -47.75 -25.85 12.19
N TYR A 466 -48.75 -26.69 11.95
CA TYR A 466 -50.14 -26.29 12.06
C TYR A 466 -50.65 -26.30 13.50
N ARG A 467 -51.41 -25.27 13.86
CA ARG A 467 -52.20 -25.16 15.11
C ARG A 467 -51.35 -25.27 16.38
N SER A 468 -50.29 -24.47 16.46
CA SER A 468 -49.61 -24.24 17.73
C SER A 468 -50.56 -23.52 18.71
N LEU A 469 -50.78 -24.09 19.89
CA LEU A 469 -51.70 -23.56 20.92
C LEU A 469 -50.96 -22.80 22.03
N ASP A 470 -49.65 -23.01 22.13
CA ASP A 470 -48.76 -22.50 23.18
C ASP A 470 -47.54 -21.74 22.60
N GLY A 471 -47.46 -21.63 21.27
CA GLY A 471 -46.33 -21.01 20.58
C GLY A 471 -45.14 -21.96 20.38
N GLU A 472 -45.29 -23.25 20.71
CA GLU A 472 -44.30 -24.27 20.41
C GLU A 472 -44.47 -24.82 18.99
N GLY A 473 -43.35 -25.21 18.37
CA GLY A 473 -43.33 -25.82 17.05
C GLY A 473 -42.11 -26.70 16.88
N ASN A 474 -42.24 -27.78 16.10
CA ASN A 474 -41.18 -28.76 15.83
C ASN A 474 -41.04 -28.98 14.32
N PHE A 475 -39.82 -28.85 13.80
CA PHE A 475 -39.55 -28.83 12.36
C PHE A 475 -38.54 -29.91 11.92
N ASN A 476 -37.43 -30.05 12.66
CA ASN A 476 -36.27 -30.85 12.27
C ASN A 476 -35.86 -30.58 10.81
N TRP A 477 -35.61 -29.31 10.48
CA TRP A 477 -35.45 -28.86 9.09
C TRP A 477 -34.08 -28.23 8.85
N ARG A 478 -33.39 -28.62 7.77
CA ARG A 478 -32.07 -28.07 7.41
C ARG A 478 -32.13 -27.05 6.29
N PHE A 479 -31.62 -25.85 6.53
CA PHE A 479 -31.19 -24.93 5.49
C PHE A 479 -29.72 -25.14 5.14
N ILE A 480 -29.40 -25.04 3.86
CA ILE A 480 -28.04 -25.11 3.33
C ILE A 480 -27.78 -23.88 2.48
N PHE A 481 -26.82 -23.06 2.88
CA PHE A 481 -26.39 -21.87 2.17
C PHE A 481 -24.95 -22.04 1.71
N GLN A 482 -24.68 -21.77 0.43
CA GLN A 482 -23.34 -21.80 -0.15
C GLN A 482 -22.91 -20.37 -0.42
N PHE A 483 -21.72 -19.99 0.03
CA PHE A 483 -21.23 -18.64 -0.15
C PHE A 483 -19.71 -18.59 -0.23
N GLU A 484 -19.21 -17.54 -0.88
CA GLU A 484 -17.80 -17.23 -0.99
C GLU A 484 -17.41 -16.22 0.10
N TYR A 485 -16.30 -16.49 0.79
CA TYR A 485 -15.89 -15.71 1.95
C TYR A 485 -14.40 -15.35 1.86
N LEU A 486 -14.12 -14.05 1.93
CA LEU A 486 -12.77 -13.53 1.97
C LEU A 486 -12.33 -13.46 3.43
N THR A 487 -11.48 -14.42 3.83
CA THR A 487 -11.08 -14.64 5.23
C THR A 487 -10.39 -13.43 5.86
N VAL A 488 -9.62 -12.70 5.07
CA VAL A 488 -8.82 -11.55 5.51
C VAL A 488 -9.70 -10.34 5.83
N GLU A 489 -10.55 -9.95 4.89
CA GLU A 489 -11.46 -8.81 5.06
C GLU A 489 -12.70 -9.18 5.89
N ARG A 490 -12.90 -10.47 6.15
CA ARG A 490 -14.03 -11.05 6.87
C ARG A 490 -15.38 -10.72 6.25
N VAL A 491 -15.45 -10.75 4.93
CA VAL A 491 -16.64 -10.42 4.17
C VAL A 491 -17.05 -11.57 3.26
N LEU A 492 -18.36 -11.67 3.05
CA LEU A 492 -18.95 -12.47 1.99
C LEU A 492 -18.72 -11.75 0.66
N VAL A 493 -18.24 -12.49 -0.34
CA VAL A 493 -18.00 -12.01 -1.69
C VAL A 493 -19.13 -12.50 -2.59
N ILE A 494 -19.77 -11.56 -3.29
CA ILE A 494 -20.90 -11.83 -4.18
C ILE A 494 -20.60 -11.23 -5.53
N ASN A 495 -20.59 -12.08 -6.56
CA ASN A 495 -20.46 -11.62 -7.93
C ASN A 495 -21.87 -11.43 -8.52
N LYS A 496 -22.25 -10.18 -8.80
CA LYS A 496 -23.54 -9.84 -9.42
C LYS A 496 -23.32 -9.08 -10.71
N LYS A 497 -24.07 -9.46 -11.76
CA LYS A 497 -24.18 -8.64 -12.96
C LYS A 497 -25.11 -7.46 -12.67
N ASN A 498 -24.61 -6.23 -12.80
CA ASN A 498 -25.42 -5.02 -12.58
C ASN A 498 -26.61 -4.94 -13.55
N TYR A 499 -26.46 -5.48 -14.76
CA TYR A 499 -27.53 -5.61 -15.74
C TYR A 499 -27.43 -6.98 -16.43
N ILE A 500 -28.54 -7.49 -16.98
CA ILE A 500 -28.57 -8.75 -17.75
C ILE A 500 -27.59 -8.74 -18.93
N TRP A 501 -27.25 -7.54 -19.41
CA TRP A 501 -26.30 -7.29 -20.51
C TRP A 501 -24.88 -6.91 -20.04
N SER A 502 -24.63 -6.82 -18.74
CA SER A 502 -23.28 -6.59 -18.22
C SER A 502 -22.39 -7.78 -18.59
N LEU A 503 -21.29 -7.49 -19.27
CA LEU A 503 -20.30 -8.49 -19.62
C LEU A 503 -19.67 -9.06 -18.34
N ASP A 504 -19.28 -8.16 -17.45
CA ASP A 504 -18.54 -8.49 -16.23
C ASP A 504 -19.43 -8.45 -14.98
N GLU A 505 -19.12 -9.35 -14.07
CA GLU A 505 -19.73 -9.40 -12.74
C GLU A 505 -19.03 -8.39 -11.84
N THR A 506 -19.81 -7.58 -11.13
CA THR A 506 -19.31 -6.70 -10.09
C THR A 506 -19.17 -7.49 -8.80
N GLU A 507 -17.97 -7.47 -8.24
CA GLU A 507 -17.69 -8.03 -6.92
C GLU A 507 -18.25 -7.11 -5.83
N MET A 508 -19.22 -7.61 -5.07
CA MET A 508 -19.79 -6.93 -3.91
C MET A 508 -19.34 -7.62 -2.63
N LYS A 509 -18.87 -6.84 -1.66
CA LYS A 509 -18.41 -7.33 -0.35
C LYS A 509 -19.40 -6.93 0.74
N MET A 510 -19.89 -7.90 1.51
CA MET A 510 -20.88 -7.67 2.56
C MET A 510 -20.58 -8.47 3.84
N PRO A 511 -21.00 -8.02 5.03
CA PRO A 511 -20.85 -8.82 6.24
C PRO A 511 -21.68 -10.12 6.14
N PRO A 512 -21.15 -11.28 6.59
CA PRO A 512 -21.85 -12.55 6.52
C PRO A 512 -22.96 -12.62 7.57
N LYS A 513 -24.15 -12.14 7.22
CA LYS A 513 -25.32 -12.09 8.10
C LYS A 513 -26.37 -13.11 7.67
N LEU A 514 -26.78 -13.98 8.60
CA LEU A 514 -27.91 -14.88 8.44
C LEU A 514 -29.18 -14.21 8.99
N ILE A 515 -30.23 -14.16 8.18
CA ILE A 515 -31.56 -13.68 8.57
C ILE A 515 -32.50 -14.88 8.63
N LEU A 516 -33.20 -15.01 9.76
CA LEU A 516 -34.29 -15.98 9.97
C LEU A 516 -35.54 -15.21 10.39
N GLN A 517 -36.68 -15.48 9.75
CA GLN A 517 -37.96 -14.83 10.03
C GLN A 517 -39.02 -15.83 10.45
N LEU A 518 -39.78 -15.49 11.48
CA LEU A 518 -40.96 -16.21 11.95
C LEU A 518 -42.22 -15.66 11.25
N TRP A 519 -43.06 -16.55 10.77
CA TRP A 519 -44.29 -16.23 10.04
C TRP A 519 -45.45 -17.11 10.52
N ASP A 520 -46.66 -16.56 10.48
CA ASP A 520 -47.92 -17.27 10.62
C ASP A 520 -48.53 -17.54 9.25
N ASN A 521 -48.89 -18.79 8.94
CA ASN A 521 -49.43 -19.17 7.64
C ASN A 521 -50.97 -19.16 7.65
N ASP A 522 -51.53 -18.02 7.32
CA ASP A 522 -52.97 -17.84 7.17
C ASP A 522 -53.53 -18.60 5.97
N LYS A 523 -54.67 -19.29 6.16
CA LYS A 523 -55.33 -20.05 5.08
C LYS A 523 -56.10 -19.17 4.08
N VAL A 524 -56.44 -17.94 4.46
CA VAL A 524 -57.35 -17.06 3.70
C VAL A 524 -56.76 -15.66 3.46
N SER A 525 -55.90 -15.16 4.34
CA SER A 525 -55.21 -13.86 4.27
C SER A 525 -53.74 -13.97 3.85
N PHE A 526 -53.02 -12.84 3.80
CA PHE A 526 -51.55 -12.86 3.70
C PHE A 526 -50.97 -13.38 5.01
N ASP A 527 -49.99 -14.27 4.90
CA ASP A 527 -49.20 -14.75 6.04
C ASP A 527 -48.69 -13.59 6.91
N ASP A 528 -48.93 -13.64 8.23
CA ASP A 528 -48.56 -12.58 9.16
C ASP A 528 -47.09 -12.69 9.60
N TYR A 529 -46.38 -11.57 9.59
CA TYR A 529 -44.99 -11.49 10.04
C TYR A 529 -44.92 -11.41 11.56
N LEU A 530 -44.23 -12.38 12.20
CA LEU A 530 -44.16 -12.48 13.65
C LEU A 530 -42.86 -11.91 14.22
N GLY A 531 -41.75 -12.01 13.51
CA GLY A 531 -40.46 -11.52 13.97
C GLY A 531 -39.27 -12.03 13.19
N TYR A 532 -38.07 -11.60 13.58
CA TYR A 532 -36.83 -12.04 12.95
C TYR A 532 -35.67 -12.18 13.92
N LEU A 533 -34.65 -12.89 13.46
CA LEU A 533 -33.36 -13.08 14.08
C LEU A 533 -32.28 -12.79 13.04
N GLU A 534 -31.36 -11.89 13.38
CA GLU A 534 -30.17 -11.59 12.58
C GLU A 534 -28.93 -12.09 13.32
N ILE A 535 -28.12 -12.93 12.66
CA ILE A 535 -26.86 -13.45 13.21
C ILE A 535 -25.72 -13.03 12.28
N ASN A 536 -24.82 -12.19 12.76
CA ASN A 536 -23.55 -11.91 12.09
C ASN A 536 -22.55 -13.03 12.38
N LEU A 537 -22.23 -13.87 11.39
CA LEU A 537 -21.39 -15.05 11.57
C LEU A 537 -19.96 -14.73 12.04
N ASN A 538 -19.51 -13.48 11.86
CA ASN A 538 -18.22 -13.01 12.36
C ASN A 538 -18.19 -12.77 13.87
N ALA A 539 -19.32 -12.38 14.46
CA ALA A 539 -19.41 -11.98 15.84
C ALA A 539 -20.87 -12.02 16.31
N PHE A 540 -21.18 -12.97 17.19
CA PHE A 540 -22.47 -13.03 17.89
C PHE A 540 -22.29 -13.44 19.36
N ARG A 541 -23.30 -13.17 20.19
CA ARG A 541 -23.34 -13.68 21.58
C ARG A 541 -23.73 -15.15 21.60
N CYS A 542 -23.20 -15.91 22.55
CA CYS A 542 -23.47 -17.34 22.69
C CYS A 542 -24.98 -17.59 22.91
N PRO A 543 -25.60 -18.53 22.19
CA PRO A 543 -26.98 -18.91 22.44
C PRO A 543 -27.15 -19.57 23.80
N THR A 544 -28.39 -19.56 24.32
CA THR A 544 -28.68 -20.20 25.60
C THR A 544 -28.99 -21.68 25.41
N LYS A 545 -28.65 -22.51 26.40
CA LYS A 545 -28.94 -23.96 26.34
C LYS A 545 -30.44 -24.28 26.43
N TRP A 546 -31.20 -23.42 27.12
CA TRP A 546 -32.62 -23.62 27.43
C TRP A 546 -33.44 -22.40 26.97
N ALA A 547 -34.68 -22.64 26.55
CA ALA A 547 -35.60 -21.60 26.07
C ALA A 547 -35.92 -20.55 27.15
N ASP A 548 -36.16 -20.98 28.40
CA ASP A 548 -36.47 -20.08 29.53
C ASP A 548 -35.37 -19.06 29.81
N ASN A 549 -34.13 -19.44 29.51
CA ASN A 549 -32.97 -18.59 29.72
C ASN A 549 -32.74 -17.58 28.59
N CYS A 550 -33.42 -17.74 27.45
CA CYS A 550 -33.30 -16.93 26.25
C CYS A 550 -34.11 -15.63 26.42
N THR A 551 -33.44 -14.56 26.86
CA THR A 551 -34.06 -13.26 27.16
C THR A 551 -33.34 -12.14 26.43
N LEU A 552 -34.06 -11.08 26.07
CA LEU A 552 -33.48 -9.96 25.32
C LEU A 552 -32.28 -9.33 26.03
N GLU A 553 -32.31 -9.23 27.35
CA GLU A 553 -31.22 -8.64 28.13
C GLU A 553 -29.86 -9.32 27.88
N LYS A 554 -29.84 -10.64 27.73
CA LYS A 554 -28.59 -11.38 27.47
C LYS A 554 -28.04 -11.14 26.06
N PHE A 555 -28.89 -10.77 25.11
CA PHE A 555 -28.50 -10.57 23.71
C PHE A 555 -28.32 -9.10 23.32
N PHE A 556 -29.06 -8.18 23.95
CA PHE A 556 -29.19 -6.77 23.55
C PHE A 556 -28.82 -5.73 24.62
N LYS A 557 -28.36 -6.09 25.84
CA LYS A 557 -27.99 -5.08 26.86
C LYS A 557 -26.95 -4.08 26.33
N LEU A 558 -27.37 -2.81 26.37
CA LEU A 558 -26.61 -1.57 26.21
C LEU A 558 -25.72 -1.33 27.44
N GLU A 559 -24.56 -0.75 27.17
CA GLU A 559 -23.57 -0.27 28.12
C GLU A 559 -24.21 0.61 29.20
N ASP A 560 -24.28 0.13 30.44
CA ASP A 560 -24.31 0.94 31.66
C ASP A 560 -24.39 0.01 32.87
N SER A 561 -23.28 -0.63 33.23
CA SER A 561 -23.03 -1.19 34.56
C SER A 561 -21.57 -1.62 34.66
N SER A 562 -20.79 -0.79 35.33
CA SER A 562 -19.43 -1.06 35.80
C SER A 562 -19.38 -2.25 36.76
N SER A 563 -19.29 -3.47 36.23
CA SER A 563 -18.56 -4.61 36.83
C SER A 563 -18.84 -5.92 36.07
N ASP A 564 -17.80 -6.41 35.40
CA ASP A 564 -17.48 -7.84 35.26
C ASP A 564 -18.46 -8.77 34.50
N SER A 565 -18.47 -8.64 33.17
CA SER A 565 -18.23 -9.76 32.23
C SER A 565 -18.35 -9.25 30.79
N LEU A 566 -17.22 -8.89 30.16
CA LEU A 566 -17.13 -8.78 28.70
C LEU A 566 -17.49 -10.14 28.12
N GLN A 567 -18.76 -10.34 27.80
CA GLN A 567 -19.24 -11.61 27.25
C GLN A 567 -18.61 -11.75 25.86
N LYS A 568 -17.57 -12.58 25.77
CA LYS A 568 -16.73 -12.77 24.58
C LYS A 568 -17.61 -13.10 23.37
N MET A 569 -17.55 -12.25 22.35
CA MET A 569 -18.23 -12.50 21.07
C MET A 569 -17.63 -13.74 20.40
N ILE A 570 -18.48 -14.58 19.83
CA ILE A 570 -18.11 -15.82 19.16
C ILE A 570 -18.15 -15.59 17.65
N SER A 571 -17.15 -16.12 16.94
CA SER A 571 -17.11 -16.18 15.47
C SER A 571 -17.34 -17.62 15.03
N LEU A 572 -18.29 -17.85 14.11
CA LEU A 572 -18.54 -19.20 13.56
C LEU A 572 -17.36 -19.71 12.72
N PHE A 573 -16.53 -18.80 12.20
CA PHE A 573 -15.31 -19.16 11.47
C PHE A 573 -14.19 -19.67 12.39
N LYS A 574 -14.25 -19.37 13.70
CA LYS A 574 -13.35 -19.94 14.71
C LYS A 574 -13.97 -21.16 15.39
N GLN A 575 -15.24 -21.05 15.75
CA GLN A 575 -16.02 -22.14 16.33
C GLN A 575 -17.02 -22.66 15.28
N LYS A 576 -16.62 -23.67 14.50
CA LYS A 576 -17.36 -24.15 13.33
C LYS A 576 -18.77 -24.71 13.61
N SER A 577 -19.15 -24.96 14.86
CA SER A 577 -20.49 -25.42 15.20
C SER A 577 -20.99 -24.88 16.54
N ILE A 578 -22.27 -24.52 16.58
CA ILE A 578 -22.94 -24.08 17.80
C ILE A 578 -24.42 -24.45 17.78
N LYS A 579 -24.95 -24.87 18.94
CA LYS A 579 -26.37 -25.19 19.14
C LYS A 579 -26.93 -24.43 20.32
N GLY A 580 -28.14 -23.89 20.19
CA GLY A 580 -28.90 -23.34 21.31
C GLY A 580 -30.10 -22.49 20.89
N TRP A 581 -30.69 -21.82 21.86
CA TRP A 581 -31.86 -20.96 21.74
C TRP A 581 -31.49 -19.50 21.49
N TRP A 582 -32.19 -18.91 20.52
CA TRP A 582 -32.01 -17.54 20.07
C TRP A 582 -33.32 -16.76 20.16
N PRO A 583 -33.29 -15.47 20.55
CA PRO A 583 -34.49 -14.65 20.60
C PRO A 583 -34.84 -14.11 19.21
N CYS A 584 -36.10 -14.24 18.82
CA CYS A 584 -36.66 -13.56 17.66
C CYS A 584 -37.39 -12.29 18.11
N VAL A 585 -37.18 -11.20 17.38
CA VAL A 585 -37.65 -9.88 17.77
C VAL A 585 -38.45 -9.19 16.68
N THR A 586 -39.32 -8.28 17.09
CA THR A 586 -39.87 -7.20 16.27
C THR A 586 -39.51 -5.86 16.90
N HIS A 587 -39.67 -4.78 16.13
CA HIS A 587 -39.46 -3.44 16.65
C HIS A 587 -40.80 -2.70 16.64
N GLU A 588 -41.26 -2.31 17.82
CA GLU A 588 -42.40 -1.41 18.01
C GLU A 588 -41.88 -0.12 18.66
N GLU A 589 -42.24 1.04 18.09
CA GLU A 589 -41.77 2.36 18.56
C GLU A 589 -40.23 2.47 18.75
N GLY A 590 -39.45 1.70 17.99
CA GLY A 590 -37.99 1.68 18.06
C GLY A 590 -37.39 0.84 19.19
N LYS A 591 -38.20 0.11 19.98
CA LYS A 591 -37.71 -0.82 21.01
C LYS A 591 -37.87 -2.29 20.56
N PRO A 592 -36.88 -3.16 20.79
CA PRO A 592 -37.00 -4.57 20.46
C PRO A 592 -37.95 -5.28 21.42
N TYR A 593 -38.93 -6.00 20.88
CA TYR A 593 -39.87 -6.84 21.62
C TYR A 593 -39.67 -8.31 21.23
N LEU A 594 -39.68 -9.22 22.20
CA LEU A 594 -39.49 -10.66 21.99
C LEU A 594 -40.78 -11.27 21.49
N THR A 595 -40.79 -11.80 20.28
CA THR A 595 -41.99 -12.40 19.65
C THR A 595 -41.91 -13.91 19.47
N GLY A 596 -40.78 -14.51 19.79
CA GLY A 596 -40.59 -15.95 19.80
C GLY A 596 -39.14 -16.31 20.08
N LYS A 597 -38.89 -17.61 20.26
CA LYS A 597 -37.56 -18.18 20.46
C LYS A 597 -37.34 -19.29 19.45
N LEU A 598 -36.12 -19.41 18.94
CA LEU A 598 -35.76 -20.39 17.92
C LEU A 598 -34.59 -21.25 18.39
N GLU A 599 -34.77 -22.57 18.43
CA GLU A 599 -33.69 -23.52 18.69
C GLU A 599 -32.98 -23.88 17.38
N LEU A 600 -31.70 -23.57 17.30
CA LEU A 600 -30.89 -23.70 16.10
C LEU A 600 -29.63 -24.50 16.35
N THR A 601 -29.20 -25.26 15.34
CA THR A 601 -27.79 -25.61 15.16
C THR A 601 -27.23 -24.90 13.94
N LEU A 602 -26.14 -24.16 14.11
CA LEU A 602 -25.34 -23.62 13.01
C LEU A 602 -24.07 -24.46 12.89
N GLU A 603 -23.75 -24.91 11.69
CA GLU A 603 -22.51 -25.60 11.35
C GLU A 603 -21.92 -24.99 10.08
N LEU A 604 -20.68 -24.55 10.15
CA LEU A 604 -19.95 -23.95 9.04
C LEU A 604 -18.85 -24.89 8.56
N LEU A 605 -18.87 -25.19 7.26
CA LEU A 605 -18.00 -26.17 6.61
C LEU A 605 -17.23 -25.53 5.47
N THR A 606 -16.00 -25.95 5.26
CA THR A 606 -15.34 -25.73 3.96
C THR A 606 -16.02 -26.56 2.87
N GLU A 607 -15.84 -26.18 1.61
CA GLU A 607 -16.34 -26.96 0.46
C GLU A 607 -15.95 -28.45 0.55
N ARG A 608 -14.68 -28.73 0.84
CA ARG A 608 -14.17 -30.10 1.05
C ARG A 608 -14.87 -30.83 2.21
N GLU A 609 -15.02 -30.19 3.37
CA GLU A 609 -15.71 -30.80 4.51
C GLU A 609 -17.20 -31.11 4.19
N ALA A 610 -17.83 -30.28 3.36
CA ALA A 610 -19.21 -30.46 2.93
C ALA A 610 -19.37 -31.62 1.93
N GLU A 611 -18.40 -31.81 1.04
CA GLU A 611 -18.32 -32.95 0.12
C GLU A 611 -18.07 -34.28 0.85
N GLU A 612 -17.18 -34.27 1.84
CA GLU A 612 -16.88 -35.45 2.67
C GLU A 612 -18.08 -35.85 3.56
N ARG A 613 -18.94 -34.89 3.93
CA ARG A 613 -20.11 -35.11 4.80
C ARG A 613 -21.39 -34.58 4.16
N PRO A 614 -21.86 -35.12 3.04
CA PRO A 614 -22.97 -34.53 2.29
C PRO A 614 -24.27 -34.52 3.08
N ALA A 615 -25.12 -33.53 2.77
CA ALA A 615 -26.37 -33.23 3.47
C ALA A 615 -27.39 -32.65 2.48
N GLY A 616 -28.63 -33.16 2.47
CA GLY A 616 -29.75 -32.60 1.72
C GLY A 616 -30.44 -31.43 2.44
N LYS A 617 -31.23 -30.64 1.69
CA LYS A 617 -32.08 -29.57 2.26
C LYS A 617 -33.28 -30.18 2.97
N GLY A 618 -33.79 -29.49 3.99
CA GLY A 618 -34.91 -29.97 4.80
C GLY A 618 -34.58 -31.33 5.43
N ARG A 619 -35.34 -32.36 5.02
CA ARG A 619 -35.17 -33.76 5.43
C ARG A 619 -34.87 -34.66 4.20
N ASP A 620 -34.52 -34.03 3.08
CA ASP A 620 -34.29 -34.73 1.81
C ASP A 620 -32.94 -35.46 1.81
N GLU A 621 -32.81 -36.46 0.92
CA GLU A 621 -31.55 -37.18 0.75
C GLU A 621 -30.46 -36.28 0.14
N PRO A 622 -29.19 -36.39 0.57
CA PRO A 622 -28.68 -37.29 1.62
C PRO A 622 -29.04 -36.80 3.03
N ASN A 623 -29.90 -37.53 3.74
CA ASN A 623 -30.39 -37.13 5.07
C ASN A 623 -29.46 -37.68 6.16
N MET A 624 -28.22 -37.21 6.12
CA MET A 624 -27.15 -37.59 7.04
C MET A 624 -26.49 -36.34 7.61
N ASN A 625 -25.64 -36.53 8.63
CA ASN A 625 -24.78 -35.48 9.20
C ASN A 625 -25.50 -34.22 9.73
N PRO A 626 -26.43 -34.35 10.72
CA PRO A 626 -27.03 -35.56 11.29
C PRO A 626 -28.26 -36.04 10.50
N ARG A 627 -28.83 -37.19 10.83
CA ARG A 627 -30.11 -37.61 10.23
C ARG A 627 -31.26 -36.82 10.89
N LEU A 628 -32.15 -36.25 10.08
CA LEU A 628 -33.30 -35.47 10.52
C LEU A 628 -34.59 -36.27 10.30
N GLU A 629 -35.16 -36.74 11.39
CA GLU A 629 -36.45 -37.42 11.36
C GLU A 629 -37.60 -36.42 11.21
N PRO A 630 -38.72 -36.79 10.57
CA PRO A 630 -39.93 -35.99 10.59
C PRO A 630 -40.36 -35.64 12.03
N PRO A 631 -40.97 -34.47 12.27
CA PRO A 631 -41.45 -34.07 13.59
C PRO A 631 -42.44 -35.10 14.15
N ASN A 632 -42.42 -35.31 15.46
CA ASN A 632 -43.33 -36.25 16.13
C ASN A 632 -44.78 -35.81 15.96
N LYS A 633 -45.54 -36.52 15.12
CA LYS A 633 -46.96 -36.27 14.81
C LYS A 633 -47.91 -36.71 15.94
N LEU A 634 -47.73 -36.18 17.16
CA LEU A 634 -48.68 -36.44 18.24
C LEU A 634 -49.86 -35.46 18.30
N PHE A 635 -49.96 -34.50 17.37
CA PHE A 635 -51.13 -33.63 17.25
C PHE A 635 -51.77 -33.68 15.85
N VAL A 636 -53.10 -33.69 15.85
CA VAL A 636 -54.07 -34.30 14.92
C VAL A 636 -53.99 -33.80 13.46
N ALA A 637 -54.08 -34.76 12.53
CA ALA A 637 -54.19 -34.55 11.08
C ALA A 637 -55.53 -33.90 10.67
N VAL A 638 -55.49 -32.83 9.86
CA VAL A 638 -56.60 -32.47 8.95
C VAL A 638 -56.04 -31.96 7.61
N HIS A 639 -56.51 -32.59 6.55
CA HIS A 639 -56.33 -32.41 5.10
C HIS A 639 -55.48 -31.25 4.53
N GLN A 640 -54.52 -31.66 3.67
CA GLN A 640 -53.78 -30.84 2.71
C GLN A 640 -54.72 -30.33 1.59
N ILE A 641 -54.58 -29.04 1.23
CA ILE A 641 -55.04 -28.48 -0.05
C ILE A 641 -53.79 -28.24 -0.92
N PRO A 642 -53.76 -28.59 -2.22
CA PRO A 642 -52.55 -28.54 -3.04
C PRO A 642 -52.02 -27.12 -3.34
N GLN A 643 -50.70 -26.99 -3.37
CA GLN A 643 -49.91 -25.75 -3.57
C GLN A 643 -50.04 -25.07 -4.96
N GLU A 644 -50.92 -25.52 -5.86
CA GLU A 644 -50.94 -25.02 -7.25
C GLU A 644 -51.65 -23.66 -7.43
N GLU A 645 -52.38 -23.17 -6.42
CA GLU A 645 -53.15 -21.91 -6.54
C GLU A 645 -52.37 -20.65 -6.11
N LYS A 646 -51.28 -20.78 -5.33
CA LYS A 646 -50.46 -19.65 -4.84
C LYS A 646 -49.51 -19.13 -5.94
N VAL A 647 -48.90 -20.03 -6.73
CA VAL A 647 -48.00 -19.70 -7.86
C VAL A 647 -48.72 -18.98 -9.01
N ARG A 648 -50.02 -19.25 -9.22
CA ARG A 648 -50.81 -18.59 -10.27
C ARG A 648 -51.10 -17.12 -9.95
N ARG A 649 -51.27 -16.77 -8.66
CA ARG A 649 -51.65 -15.43 -8.21
C ARG A 649 -50.44 -14.49 -8.00
N GLU A 650 -49.23 -15.02 -7.79
CA GLU A 650 -47.99 -14.22 -7.81
C GLU A 650 -47.64 -13.73 -9.22
N ARG A 651 -47.83 -14.56 -10.25
CA ARG A 651 -47.61 -14.17 -11.66
C ARG A 651 -48.58 -13.08 -12.16
N GLU A 652 -49.78 -13.00 -11.58
CA GLU A 652 -50.76 -11.95 -11.92
C GLU A 652 -50.42 -10.59 -11.27
N ARG A 653 -49.57 -10.57 -10.23
CA ARG A 653 -49.22 -9.34 -9.49
C ARG A 653 -47.92 -8.67 -9.94
N GLU A 654 -46.95 -9.41 -10.47
CA GLU A 654 -45.76 -8.81 -11.13
C GLU A 654 -46.13 -8.06 -12.42
N ALA A 655 -47.26 -8.39 -13.05
CA ALA A 655 -47.77 -7.70 -14.23
C ALA A 655 -48.35 -6.30 -13.93
N ILE A 656 -48.60 -5.97 -12.66
CA ILE A 656 -49.25 -4.71 -12.25
C ILE A 656 -48.23 -3.66 -11.77
N TRP A 657 -47.00 -4.04 -11.46
CA TRP A 657 -45.93 -3.11 -11.04
C TRP A 657 -45.15 -2.49 -12.22
N SER A 658 -45.24 -3.04 -13.43
CA SER A 658 -44.51 -2.57 -14.63
C SER A 658 -45.27 -1.56 -15.52
N ARG A 659 -46.28 -0.86 -15.00
CA ARG A 659 -46.95 0.24 -15.73
C ARG A 659 -47.15 1.48 -14.86
N LYS A 660 -46.05 2.09 -14.40
CA LYS A 660 -46.04 3.51 -13.98
C LYS A 660 -44.61 4.04 -13.83
N ALA A 661 -43.85 4.06 -14.92
CA ALA A 661 -42.64 4.87 -15.03
C ALA A 661 -42.29 5.10 -16.51
N SER A 662 -43.06 5.95 -17.19
CA SER A 662 -42.68 6.56 -18.48
C SER A 662 -43.67 7.66 -18.86
N SER A 663 -43.36 8.91 -18.52
CA SER A 663 -43.66 10.09 -19.33
C SER A 663 -43.18 11.36 -18.61
N LEU A 664 -42.23 12.08 -19.23
CA LEU A 664 -42.18 13.55 -19.38
C LEU A 664 -40.73 14.08 -19.50
N VAL A 665 -40.34 14.46 -20.71
CA VAL A 665 -39.31 15.47 -21.04
C VAL A 665 -39.84 16.28 -22.23
N VAL A 666 -39.34 17.53 -22.39
CA VAL A 666 -39.45 18.52 -23.51
C VAL A 666 -40.39 19.70 -23.14
N GLU A 667 -40.06 21.01 -23.19
CA GLU A 667 -38.95 21.81 -23.76
C GLU A 667 -38.99 23.30 -23.29
N GLY A 668 -37.90 24.05 -23.56
CA GLY A 668 -37.88 25.51 -23.85
C GLY A 668 -37.31 26.41 -22.75
N GLY A 669 -36.44 27.40 -22.97
CA GLY A 669 -35.80 27.98 -24.15
C GLY A 669 -35.29 29.41 -23.86
N VAL A 670 -34.06 29.71 -24.30
CA VAL A 670 -33.51 30.98 -24.89
C VAL A 670 -33.36 32.29 -24.08
N GLY A 671 -32.14 32.87 -24.18
CA GLY A 671 -31.82 34.31 -24.19
C GLY A 671 -30.76 34.71 -23.15
N GLY A 672 -29.64 35.40 -23.40
CA GLY A 672 -29.14 36.17 -24.55
C GLY A 672 -28.45 37.46 -24.03
N CYS A 673 -27.23 37.75 -24.54
CA CYS A 673 -26.51 39.06 -24.53
C CYS A 673 -26.00 39.63 -23.17
N SER A 674 -24.97 40.49 -23.06
CA SER A 674 -23.84 41.00 -23.87
C SER A 674 -23.13 42.08 -23.02
N ALA A 675 -21.85 42.38 -23.33
CA ALA A 675 -21.11 43.64 -23.08
C ALA A 675 -20.75 43.99 -21.61
N ARG A 676 -19.67 44.71 -21.24
CA ARG A 676 -18.65 45.62 -21.84
C ARG A 676 -17.54 45.75 -20.75
N ARG A 677 -16.23 45.72 -21.05
CA ARG A 677 -15.32 46.84 -21.48
C ARG A 677 -15.03 47.90 -20.39
N GLU A 678 -13.74 48.07 -20.05
CA GLU A 678 -12.93 49.33 -19.98
C GLU A 678 -11.81 49.30 -18.91
N GLN A 679 -10.54 49.41 -19.33
CA GLN A 679 -9.60 50.57 -19.26
C GLN A 679 -8.67 50.55 -18.01
N LYS A 680 -7.36 50.31 -18.17
CA LYS A 680 -6.22 51.24 -18.45
C LYS A 680 -5.71 52.04 -17.23
N GLY A 681 -4.40 51.92 -16.95
CA GLY A 681 -3.64 52.89 -16.14
C GLY A 681 -2.18 52.49 -15.83
N ARG A 682 -1.21 53.18 -16.47
CA ARG A 682 0.24 53.30 -16.13
C ARG A 682 0.39 54.21 -14.87
N SER A 683 1.47 54.35 -14.08
CA SER A 683 2.94 54.26 -14.26
C SER A 683 3.68 54.34 -12.89
N SER A 684 4.95 53.89 -12.91
CA SER A 684 6.14 53.99 -12.01
C SER A 684 6.39 55.20 -11.08
N PHE A 685 7.22 55.00 -10.02
CA PHE A 685 8.41 55.81 -9.63
C PHE A 685 9.38 55.06 -8.65
N HIS A 686 10.65 55.47 -8.62
CA HIS A 686 11.87 54.92 -7.96
C HIS A 686 12.13 55.42 -6.51
N ALA A 687 12.93 54.69 -5.72
CA ALA A 687 13.98 55.22 -4.80
C ALA A 687 14.94 54.11 -4.28
N ALA A 688 16.18 54.47 -3.91
CA ALA A 688 17.35 53.61 -3.63
C ALA A 688 18.02 53.89 -2.25
N ALA A 689 19.09 53.13 -1.91
CA ALA A 689 20.23 53.36 -0.96
C ALA A 689 20.27 52.48 0.33
N TYR A 690 21.38 52.01 0.94
CA TYR A 690 22.81 51.79 0.63
C TYR A 690 23.45 50.94 1.79
N PHE A 691 24.79 50.76 1.72
CA PHE A 691 25.79 50.27 2.71
C PHE A 691 26.16 48.78 2.63
N GLY A 692 27.42 48.37 2.69
CA GLY A 692 28.69 49.07 2.84
C GLY A 692 29.83 48.04 2.72
N VAL A 693 30.94 48.43 2.10
CA VAL A 693 32.13 47.57 1.92
C VAL A 693 33.10 47.87 3.05
N ASP A 694 33.51 46.85 3.80
CA ASP A 694 34.70 46.92 4.62
C ASP A 694 35.72 45.88 4.17
N SER A 695 36.97 46.33 4.17
CA SER A 695 38.10 45.76 3.45
C SER A 695 39.17 45.31 4.43
N SER A 696 39.18 44.03 4.76
CA SER A 696 40.39 43.28 5.16
C SER A 696 39.99 41.82 5.41
N TRP A 697 40.37 40.90 4.51
CA TRP A 697 40.17 39.46 4.75
C TRP A 697 41.45 38.67 4.44
N PRO A 698 41.88 37.78 5.35
CA PRO A 698 42.98 36.86 5.11
C PRO A 698 42.61 35.89 3.97
N ARG A 699 43.59 35.56 3.13
CA ARG A 699 43.43 34.68 1.98
C ARG A 699 43.35 33.21 2.44
N ALA A 700 42.18 32.75 2.87
CA ALA A 700 41.95 31.33 3.11
C ALA A 700 41.84 30.57 1.77
N CYS A 701 42.59 29.49 1.61
CA CYS A 701 42.44 28.52 0.52
C CYS A 701 41.28 27.56 0.85
N LEU A 702 40.23 27.55 0.04
CA LEU A 702 39.13 26.59 0.15
C LEU A 702 39.31 25.51 -0.92
N TYR A 703 39.29 24.25 -0.51
CA TYR A 703 39.44 23.12 -1.42
C TYR A 703 38.06 22.63 -1.84
N VAL A 704 37.82 22.60 -3.15
CA VAL A 704 36.58 22.09 -3.73
C VAL A 704 36.87 20.70 -4.29
N CYS A 705 36.32 19.68 -3.65
CA CYS A 705 36.31 18.33 -4.19
C CYS A 705 34.98 18.11 -4.91
N VAL A 706 35.03 17.97 -6.23
CA VAL A 706 33.87 17.71 -7.08
C VAL A 706 33.82 16.23 -7.40
N TYR A 707 32.76 15.55 -6.97
CA TYR A 707 32.44 14.23 -7.46
C TYR A 707 31.48 14.35 -8.65
N MET A 708 31.95 13.97 -9.83
CA MET A 708 31.12 13.86 -11.03
C MET A 708 30.73 12.40 -11.28
N CYS A 709 29.42 12.14 -11.20
CA CYS A 709 28.78 10.95 -11.75
C CYS A 709 27.81 11.40 -12.87
N ALA A 710 28.36 11.70 -14.05
CA ALA A 710 27.56 12.22 -15.14
C ALA A 710 26.81 11.08 -15.85
N CYS A 711 25.53 10.87 -15.51
CA CYS A 711 24.57 10.37 -16.49
C CYS A 711 23.95 11.57 -17.19
N MET A 712 24.07 11.65 -18.52
CA MET A 712 23.43 12.70 -19.30
C MET A 712 22.35 12.09 -20.17
N ARG A 713 21.10 12.50 -19.93
CA ARG A 713 19.98 12.28 -20.85
C ARG A 713 19.71 13.60 -21.55
N VAL A 714 20.17 13.73 -22.79
CA VAL A 714 19.71 14.77 -23.70
C VAL A 714 18.59 14.10 -24.52
N PRO A 715 17.32 14.52 -24.41
CA PRO A 715 16.27 14.04 -25.32
C PRO A 715 16.77 14.21 -26.75
N GLU A 716 16.57 13.22 -27.62
CA GLU A 716 16.96 13.28 -29.04
C GLU A 716 16.40 14.55 -29.70
N MET A 717 17.16 15.64 -29.66
CA MET A 717 16.97 16.73 -30.58
C MET A 717 17.54 16.27 -31.90
N GLN A 718 16.65 15.76 -32.76
CA GLN A 718 16.83 15.51 -34.20
C GLN A 718 18.28 15.68 -34.66
N ALA A 719 19.06 14.61 -34.51
CA ALA A 719 20.37 14.53 -35.12
C ALA A 719 20.17 14.46 -36.64
N SER A 720 20.27 15.61 -37.31
CA SER A 720 20.60 15.62 -38.72
C SER A 720 21.99 15.02 -38.89
N ARG A 721 22.02 13.76 -39.33
CA ARG A 721 23.16 13.02 -39.91
C ARG A 721 24.41 12.85 -39.03
N GLY A 722 24.56 11.61 -38.54
CA GLY A 722 25.82 10.86 -38.57
C GLY A 722 27.04 11.48 -37.89
N GLY A 723 27.11 11.40 -36.57
CA GLY A 723 28.35 11.62 -35.82
C GLY A 723 28.25 11.04 -34.41
N LYS A 724 29.24 10.25 -33.99
CA LYS A 724 29.37 9.79 -32.60
C LYS A 724 29.64 11.01 -31.71
N THR A 725 28.73 11.30 -30.78
CA THR A 725 28.91 12.32 -29.74
C THR A 725 29.83 11.80 -28.64
N GLU A 726 31.03 12.38 -28.50
CA GLU A 726 31.84 12.30 -27.28
C GLU A 726 31.52 13.49 -26.38
N SER A 727 30.78 13.27 -25.30
CA SER A 727 30.44 14.31 -24.33
C SER A 727 31.54 14.42 -23.27
N ARG A 728 32.38 15.46 -23.32
CA ARG A 728 33.32 15.79 -22.22
C ARG A 728 32.78 16.97 -21.41
N VAL A 729 32.62 16.77 -20.11
CA VAL A 729 32.30 17.85 -19.16
C VAL A 729 33.61 18.51 -18.73
N CYS A 730 33.93 19.69 -19.27
CA CYS A 730 34.98 20.57 -18.72
C CYS A 730 34.78 22.01 -19.23
N GLY A 731 34.57 22.96 -18.33
CA GLY A 731 34.62 24.39 -18.63
C GLY A 731 34.16 25.27 -17.46
N TRP A 732 35.09 25.68 -16.60
CA TRP A 732 34.89 26.74 -15.62
C TRP A 732 35.16 28.09 -16.30
N ASN A 733 34.20 29.02 -16.28
CA ASN A 733 34.42 30.40 -16.72
C ASN A 733 34.09 31.35 -15.58
N ILE A 734 35.11 31.97 -15.00
CA ILE A 734 34.99 33.14 -14.13
C ILE A 734 34.96 34.36 -15.06
N PRO A 735 34.04 35.33 -14.91
CA PRO A 735 34.13 36.59 -15.63
C PRO A 735 35.38 37.34 -15.17
N GLU A 736 36.34 37.58 -16.05
CA GLU A 736 37.39 38.55 -15.79
C GLU A 736 36.74 39.92 -15.53
N LYS A 737 36.81 40.41 -14.28
CA LYS A 737 36.48 41.81 -14.00
C LYS A 737 37.46 42.69 -14.75
N ALA A 738 36.90 43.67 -15.46
CA ALA A 738 37.57 44.67 -16.27
C ALA A 738 38.83 45.22 -15.58
N ARG A 739 39.98 45.08 -16.25
CA ARG A 739 41.17 45.87 -15.93
C ARG A 739 40.89 47.33 -16.33
N PRO A 740 41.21 48.33 -15.47
CA PRO A 740 41.09 49.72 -15.86
C PRO A 740 42.13 50.05 -16.93
N ASN A 741 41.66 50.76 -17.96
CA ASN A 741 42.47 51.32 -19.04
C ASN A 741 43.61 52.20 -18.49
N SER A 742 44.86 51.85 -18.79
CA SER A 742 45.95 52.81 -18.85
C SER A 742 46.65 52.72 -20.20
N ARG A 743 46.40 53.71 -21.05
CA ARG A 743 47.17 53.98 -22.28
C ARG A 743 48.65 54.20 -21.93
N LYS A 744 49.57 53.56 -22.68
CA LYS A 744 50.66 54.24 -23.43
C LYS A 744 51.59 53.23 -24.17
N LYS A 745 51.69 53.47 -25.48
CA LYS A 745 52.83 53.31 -26.43
C LYS A 745 53.55 51.94 -26.60
N LYS A 746 53.39 51.39 -27.82
CA LYS A 746 54.37 50.54 -28.59
C LYS A 746 55.70 51.29 -28.80
N PRO A 747 56.87 50.66 -29.13
CA PRO A 747 57.08 49.69 -30.23
C PRO A 747 58.21 48.62 -29.96
N PRO A 748 58.89 47.99 -30.95
CA PRO A 748 58.43 46.83 -31.75
C PRO A 748 59.44 45.63 -31.83
N LEU A 749 59.03 44.57 -32.57
CA LEU A 749 59.84 43.52 -33.26
C LEU A 749 60.47 42.36 -32.44
N CYS A 750 60.06 41.11 -32.71
CA CYS A 750 60.77 40.14 -33.58
C CYS A 750 60.15 38.71 -33.59
N SER A 751 60.00 38.17 -34.80
CA SER A 751 60.10 36.76 -35.29
C SER A 751 59.57 35.52 -34.51
N MET A 752 58.78 34.72 -35.25
CA MET A 752 58.55 33.25 -35.22
C MET A 752 59.83 32.37 -35.00
N PRO A 753 59.79 31.01 -34.84
CA PRO A 753 58.71 30.03 -35.14
C PRO A 753 58.50 28.85 -34.14
N ASP A 754 57.47 28.05 -34.44
CA ASP A 754 57.29 26.58 -34.27
C ASP A 754 57.82 25.83 -33.03
N SER A 755 56.94 25.03 -32.41
CA SER A 755 57.08 23.56 -32.48
C SER A 755 55.91 22.79 -31.84
N ARG A 756 55.65 21.66 -32.48
CA ARG A 756 54.66 20.60 -32.21
C ARG A 756 54.89 19.91 -30.86
N ARG A 757 53.81 19.60 -30.14
CA ARG A 757 53.35 18.22 -29.84
C ARG A 757 51.96 18.23 -29.23
#